data_AF-A0A7K6VSI0-F1
#
_entry.id   AF-A0A7K6VSI0-F1
#
_cell.length_a   1.000
_cell.length_b   1.000
_cell.length_c   1.000
_cell.angle_alpha   90.00
_cell.angle_beta   90.00
_cell.angle_gamma   90.00
#
_symmetry.space_group_name_H-M   'P 1'
#
loop_
_entity.id
_entity.type
_entity.pdbx_description
1 polymer ?
#
loop_
_entity_poly.entity_id
_entity_poly.type
_entity_poly.pdbx_seq_one_letter_code
_entity_poly.pdbx_strand_id
1 'polypeptide(L)'
;VSLEMGDVPLVSVMPENLQVSAEKSSRGHLITHLQELLEHWVLWSAVKSRWVIVGLFVLVLLLSIFFASRLHPASRAPVLFRPDTNIQVLLDLKYNLSAEGISCITCSGLFQEKPHSLQNNIRTSLEKKKRGSGSPWGSKGSMSDTGQQELQGTVYISKSRSKGRAAIYRFSLNASVPAPWQLVAPGDGEVPSFQVYRVPFGNFTRKLTACVSTVGLLKQMSPRKWMMTTLSCDTKKGWKFDFSFYVASKEQQRTRKLYFAQSHKPPYQGRVCLAPPGCLLSSSPDGPTKGILYVPSEKAPKAKLSATSGFNPCMNTGCGKPAVRPLVDTGAMVFVVFGIRGVNRTRGLDNHVLGDMGSVIYDDSFDLFKEIGNLCRLCKAIASNSELVKPGGAQCLPSGYSISSFLQMLHPECKNIPEPNLLPGQLSHGAVGVKDGKVQWISMAFESTTYKGKSSFQTYADYLKWETFLQQQLQLFPEGSALRHGFQTCEHWKQIFMEIIGNALYGLVLSLVICVAAVAVFTTHILLLLPVLLSILGVVCLVVTIMYWSGWEMGAVEAISLSILVGSSVDYCVHLVEGYLLAGENLPLHQAQDPAACRQWRTLEAVRSVGVAMVSSALTTVIATVPLFFCIIAPFAKFGKIVALNTGVSILYTLTVSTALLSVMGPGTFTRSRTSCLKAVLGVLLAALLGLCVCLALLKSGFQIPLPNGTAL
;
A
#
# COMPACT_ATOMS: atom_id res chain seq x y z
N VAL A 1 -40.48 3.82 64.10
CA VAL A 1 -41.93 3.97 63.83
C VAL A 1 -42.06 4.44 62.39
N SER A 2 -42.93 3.76 61.65
CA SER A 2 -43.03 3.67 60.18
C SER A 2 -42.98 4.99 59.40
N LEU A 3 -42.29 4.94 58.26
CA LEU A 3 -42.47 5.86 57.13
C LEU A 3 -43.60 5.29 56.27
N GLU A 4 -44.84 5.73 56.52
CA GLU A 4 -45.95 5.50 55.61
C GLU A 4 -45.86 6.50 54.45
N MET A 5 -45.66 5.96 53.26
CA MET A 5 -45.98 6.60 51.99
C MET A 5 -47.51 6.67 51.87
N GLY A 6 -48.06 7.88 51.92
CA GLY A 6 -49.44 8.17 51.55
C GLY A 6 -49.48 8.81 50.17
N ASP A 7 -50.13 8.11 49.24
CA ASP A 7 -50.41 8.54 47.87
C ASP A 7 -51.17 9.88 47.83
N VAL A 8 -50.66 10.82 47.04
CA VAL A 8 -51.43 12.00 46.58
C VAL A 8 -51.59 11.86 45.06
N PRO A 9 -52.83 11.87 44.53
CA PRO A 9 -53.07 11.68 43.11
C PRO A 9 -52.63 12.94 42.34
N LEU A 10 -51.66 12.78 41.43
CA LEU A 10 -51.34 13.82 40.45
C LEU A 10 -52.49 13.89 39.44
N VAL A 11 -53.37 14.86 39.70
CA VAL A 11 -54.44 15.32 38.83
C VAL A 11 -53.88 15.59 37.42
N SER A 12 -54.51 14.94 36.44
CA SER A 12 -54.38 15.22 35.02
C SER A 12 -54.76 16.68 34.76
N VAL A 13 -53.76 17.50 34.38
CA VAL A 13 -53.99 18.84 33.83
C VAL A 13 -53.96 18.70 32.30
N MET A 14 -55.11 18.97 31.65
CA MET A 14 -55.16 19.20 30.20
C MET A 14 -54.23 20.37 29.82
N PRO A 15 -53.56 20.35 28.66
CA PRO A 15 -52.74 21.48 28.26
C PRO A 15 -53.65 22.64 27.86
N GLU A 16 -53.69 23.65 28.71
CA GLU A 16 -54.29 24.94 28.42
C GLU A 16 -53.41 25.68 27.40
N ASN A 17 -54.07 26.30 26.42
CA ASN A 17 -53.48 26.99 25.28
C ASN A 17 -52.45 28.06 25.70
N LEU A 18 -51.17 27.72 25.67
CA LEU A 18 -50.09 28.69 25.66
C LEU A 18 -49.92 29.22 24.23
N GLN A 19 -50.64 30.30 23.94
CA GLN A 19 -50.28 31.26 22.89
C GLN A 19 -48.89 31.83 23.23
N VAL A 20 -47.85 31.11 22.81
CA VAL A 20 -46.50 31.64 22.74
C VAL A 20 -46.48 32.63 21.59
N SER A 21 -46.42 33.91 21.97
CA SER A 21 -46.07 35.04 21.11
C SER A 21 -45.00 34.63 20.09
N ALA A 22 -45.32 34.82 18.82
CA ALA A 22 -44.49 34.49 17.69
C ALA A 22 -43.22 35.37 17.65
N GLU A 23 -42.19 34.94 18.37
CA GLU A 23 -40.83 35.32 18.02
C GLU A 23 -40.42 34.48 16.80
N LYS A 24 -40.59 35.07 15.61
CA LYS A 24 -40.01 34.61 14.34
C LYS A 24 -38.49 34.53 14.49
N SER A 25 -37.99 33.41 15.00
CA SER A 25 -36.57 33.09 15.02
C SER A 25 -36.30 32.05 13.93
N SER A 26 -35.39 32.36 13.02
CA SER A 26 -35.05 31.55 11.83
C SER A 26 -34.73 30.07 12.11
N ARG A 27 -34.49 29.70 13.38
CA ARG A 27 -34.30 28.32 13.84
C ARG A 27 -35.51 27.40 13.66
N GLY A 28 -36.73 27.93 13.71
CA GLY A 28 -37.95 27.11 13.53
C GLY A 28 -38.19 26.68 12.09
N HIS A 29 -37.84 27.52 11.11
CA HIS A 29 -38.14 27.28 9.68
C HIS A 29 -37.40 26.07 9.11
N LEU A 30 -36.15 25.82 9.52
CA LEU A 30 -35.38 24.68 9.00
C LEU A 30 -35.97 23.34 9.46
N ILE A 31 -36.40 23.28 10.74
CA ILE A 31 -37.00 22.08 11.33
C ILE A 31 -38.37 21.82 10.71
N THR A 32 -39.20 22.85 10.54
CA THR A 32 -40.52 22.69 9.92
C THR A 32 -40.40 22.27 8.45
N HIS A 33 -39.49 22.85 7.67
CA HIS A 33 -39.25 22.40 6.30
C HIS A 33 -38.72 20.96 6.22
N LEU A 34 -37.81 20.58 7.12
CA LEU A 34 -37.30 19.21 7.18
C LEU A 34 -38.44 18.23 7.51
N GLN A 35 -39.32 18.60 8.43
CA GLN A 35 -40.48 17.79 8.80
C GLN A 35 -41.47 17.65 7.63
N GLU A 36 -41.80 18.73 6.92
CA GLU A 36 -42.65 18.69 5.72
C GLU A 36 -42.06 17.80 4.62
N LEU A 37 -40.75 17.88 4.39
CA LEU A 37 -40.04 17.03 3.43
C LEU A 37 -40.09 15.56 3.84
N LEU A 38 -39.83 15.26 5.12
CA LEU A 38 -39.90 13.91 5.65
C LEU A 38 -41.31 13.32 5.50
N GLU A 39 -42.36 14.10 5.80
CA GLU A 39 -43.75 13.66 5.65
C GLU A 39 -44.09 13.31 4.21
N HIS A 40 -43.71 14.16 3.24
CA HIS A 40 -43.89 13.86 1.81
C HIS A 40 -43.13 12.61 1.38
N TRP A 41 -41.90 12.44 1.87
CA TRP A 41 -41.04 11.31 1.52
C TRP A 41 -41.55 9.98 2.09
N VAL A 42 -42.10 10.02 3.30
CA VAL A 42 -42.69 8.85 3.98
C VAL A 42 -44.03 8.49 3.37
N LEU A 43 -44.88 9.46 3.04
CA LEU A 43 -46.12 9.21 2.29
C LEU A 43 -45.83 8.50 0.97
N TRP A 44 -44.79 8.94 0.27
CA TRP A 44 -44.37 8.31 -0.97
C TRP A 44 -43.85 6.87 -0.75
N SER A 45 -43.00 6.66 0.25
CA SER A 45 -42.37 5.36 0.49
C SER A 45 -43.27 4.33 1.17
N ALA A 46 -43.98 4.72 2.23
CA ALA A 46 -44.80 3.84 3.05
C ALA A 46 -46.18 3.53 2.44
N VAL A 47 -46.74 4.46 1.65
CA VAL A 47 -48.12 4.35 1.14
C VAL A 47 -48.14 4.14 -0.38
N LYS A 48 -47.56 5.05 -1.18
CA LYS A 48 -47.73 5.06 -2.64
C LYS A 48 -46.90 4.02 -3.38
N SER A 49 -45.63 3.85 -3.00
CA SER A 49 -44.65 3.07 -3.79
C SER A 49 -44.06 1.86 -3.04
N ARG A 50 -44.65 1.44 -1.91
CA ARG A 50 -44.09 0.42 -1.01
C ARG A 50 -43.65 -0.89 -1.69
N TRP A 51 -44.47 -1.45 -2.57
CA TRP A 51 -44.17 -2.70 -3.27
C TRP A 51 -43.03 -2.55 -4.29
N VAL A 52 -42.94 -1.38 -4.93
CA VAL A 52 -41.85 -1.04 -5.84
C VAL A 52 -40.54 -0.90 -5.05
N ILE A 53 -40.58 -0.26 -3.88
CA ILE A 53 -39.41 -0.09 -3.01
C ILE A 53 -38.92 -1.43 -2.45
N VAL A 54 -39.83 -2.30 -2.00
CA VAL A 54 -39.47 -3.65 -1.52
C VAL A 54 -38.86 -4.48 -2.65
N GLY A 55 -39.45 -4.45 -3.86
CA GLY A 55 -38.90 -5.14 -5.03
C GLY A 55 -37.51 -4.63 -5.42
N LEU A 56 -37.33 -3.30 -5.42
CA LEU A 56 -36.03 -2.67 -5.68
C LEU A 56 -34.99 -3.03 -4.62
N PHE A 57 -35.38 -3.05 -3.34
CA PHE A 57 -34.50 -3.44 -2.25
C PHE A 57 -34.02 -4.88 -2.40
N VAL A 58 -34.92 -5.83 -2.70
CA VAL A 58 -34.52 -7.25 -2.91
C VAL A 58 -33.56 -7.36 -4.10
N LEU A 59 -33.82 -6.65 -5.20
CA LEU A 59 -32.91 -6.61 -6.35
C LEU A 59 -31.53 -6.05 -5.97
N VAL A 60 -31.49 -4.91 -5.28
CA VAL A 60 -30.25 -4.27 -4.83
C VAL A 60 -29.51 -5.19 -3.87
N LEU A 61 -30.20 -5.83 -2.92
CA LEU A 61 -29.61 -6.76 -1.98
C LEU A 61 -28.97 -7.96 -2.68
N LEU A 62 -29.65 -8.58 -3.64
CA LEU A 62 -29.10 -9.71 -4.40
C LEU A 62 -27.87 -9.32 -5.21
N LEU A 63 -27.91 -8.15 -5.88
CA LEU A 63 -26.77 -7.60 -6.60
C LEU A 63 -25.61 -7.31 -5.64
N SER A 64 -25.91 -6.72 -4.47
CA SER A 64 -24.91 -6.40 -3.46
C SER A 64 -24.27 -7.65 -2.87
N ILE A 65 -25.03 -8.71 -2.61
CA ILE A 65 -24.48 -10.00 -2.16
C ILE A 65 -23.57 -10.59 -3.24
N PHE A 66 -23.97 -10.53 -4.51
CA PHE A 66 -23.15 -11.00 -5.63
C PHE A 66 -21.81 -10.26 -5.71
N PHE A 67 -21.81 -8.93 -5.65
CA PHE A 67 -20.57 -8.15 -5.69
C PHE A 67 -19.75 -8.28 -4.40
N ALA A 68 -20.39 -8.34 -3.24
CA ALA A 68 -19.71 -8.57 -1.97
C ALA A 68 -18.96 -9.92 -1.96
N SER A 69 -19.51 -10.96 -2.58
CA SER A 69 -18.86 -12.27 -2.72
C SER A 69 -17.59 -12.24 -3.60
N ARG A 70 -17.42 -11.19 -4.40
CA ARG A 70 -16.25 -10.99 -5.29
C ARG A 70 -15.15 -10.16 -4.64
N LEU A 71 -15.34 -9.67 -3.42
CA LEU A 71 -14.34 -8.84 -2.74
C LEU A 71 -13.08 -9.66 -2.43
N HIS A 72 -11.92 -9.09 -2.75
CA HIS A 72 -10.63 -9.75 -2.53
C HIS A 72 -9.97 -9.30 -1.22
N PRO A 73 -9.29 -10.21 -0.49
CA PRO A 73 -8.48 -9.85 0.65
C PRO A 73 -7.29 -8.99 0.23
N ALA A 74 -6.76 -8.19 1.15
CA ALA A 74 -5.59 -7.34 0.90
C ALA A 74 -4.42 -8.13 0.30
N SER A 75 -3.85 -7.58 -0.77
CA SER A 75 -2.71 -8.15 -1.51
C SER A 75 -1.37 -7.54 -1.09
N ARG A 76 -1.40 -6.43 -0.34
CA ARG A 76 -0.23 -5.72 0.19
C ARG A 76 -0.38 -5.37 1.67
N ALA A 77 0.73 -5.00 2.30
CA ALA A 77 0.74 -4.46 3.66
C ALA A 77 -0.12 -3.18 3.78
N PRO A 78 -0.72 -2.90 4.95
CA PRO A 78 -1.59 -1.75 5.13
C PRO A 78 -0.82 -0.42 4.98
N VAL A 79 -1.43 0.49 4.21
CA VAL A 79 -0.93 1.86 4.04
C VAL A 79 -1.18 2.64 5.33
N LEU A 80 -0.13 3.20 5.93
CA LEU A 80 -0.21 3.93 7.21
C LEU A 80 -0.38 5.44 7.01
N PHE A 81 0.24 5.99 5.96
CA PHE A 81 0.16 7.41 5.61
C PHE A 81 -0.33 7.56 4.17
N ARG A 82 -0.80 8.75 3.81
CA ARG A 82 -1.22 8.97 2.42
C ARG A 82 -0.09 8.69 1.41
N PRO A 83 -0.41 8.17 0.20
CA PRO A 83 0.59 7.76 -0.79
C PRO A 83 1.52 8.89 -1.28
N ASP A 84 1.09 10.15 -1.15
CA ASP A 84 1.82 11.35 -1.54
C ASP A 84 2.86 11.80 -0.48
N THR A 85 2.87 11.18 0.70
CA THR A 85 3.83 11.52 1.75
C THR A 85 5.19 10.85 1.52
N ASN A 86 6.27 11.59 1.75
CA ASN A 86 7.65 11.06 1.68
C ASN A 86 7.84 9.83 2.59
N ILE A 87 7.14 9.79 3.72
CA ILE A 87 7.19 8.68 4.68
C ILE A 87 6.56 7.43 4.07
N GLN A 88 5.38 7.54 3.43
CA GLN A 88 4.77 6.39 2.76
C GLN A 88 5.62 5.92 1.58
N VAL A 89 6.17 6.83 0.78
CA VAL A 89 7.07 6.46 -0.33
C VAL A 89 8.30 5.71 0.19
N LEU A 90 8.86 6.12 1.32
CA LEU A 90 9.98 5.43 1.95
C LEU A 90 9.59 4.02 2.45
N LEU A 91 8.41 3.88 3.06
CA LEU A 91 7.87 2.58 3.47
C LEU A 91 7.61 1.67 2.27
N ASP A 92 7.00 2.19 1.21
CA ASP A 92 6.72 1.46 -0.02
C ASP A 92 8.03 1.05 -0.72
N LEU A 93 9.05 1.91 -0.71
CA LEU A 93 10.40 1.57 -1.18
C LEU A 93 10.99 0.42 -0.34
N LYS A 94 10.88 0.48 0.99
CA LYS A 94 11.33 -0.60 1.88
C LYS A 94 10.62 -1.92 1.53
N TYR A 95 9.30 -1.91 1.33
CA TYR A 95 8.54 -3.11 1.00
C TYR A 95 8.82 -3.63 -0.42
N ASN A 96 8.94 -2.75 -1.41
CA ASN A 96 9.26 -3.14 -2.79
C ASN A 96 10.68 -3.68 -2.93
N LEU A 97 11.67 -3.04 -2.28
CA LEU A 97 13.04 -3.54 -2.20
C LEU A 97 13.14 -4.84 -1.41
N SER A 98 12.14 -5.13 -0.55
CA SER A 98 12.02 -6.42 0.14
C SER A 98 11.36 -7.49 -0.74
N ALA A 99 10.40 -7.13 -1.59
CA ALA A 99 9.61 -8.02 -2.43
C ALA A 99 10.35 -8.47 -3.69
N GLU A 100 11.13 -7.59 -4.31
CA GLU A 100 12.16 -8.00 -5.26
C GLU A 100 13.25 -8.66 -4.42
N GLY A 101 13.36 -9.99 -4.49
CA GLY A 101 14.43 -10.74 -3.86
C GLY A 101 15.77 -10.34 -4.47
N ILE A 102 16.31 -9.18 -4.08
CA ILE A 102 17.63 -8.70 -4.46
C ILE A 102 18.63 -9.58 -3.71
N SER A 103 18.79 -10.81 -4.18
CA SER A 103 19.91 -11.68 -3.84
C SER A 103 21.12 -11.15 -4.58
N CYS A 104 21.69 -10.08 -4.06
CA CYS A 104 22.94 -9.56 -4.59
C CYS A 104 24.07 -10.50 -4.17
N ILE A 105 24.30 -11.56 -4.96
CA ILE A 105 25.45 -12.45 -4.83
C ILE A 105 26.77 -11.70 -5.08
N THR A 106 26.70 -10.56 -5.78
CA THR A 106 27.80 -9.65 -6.08
C THR A 106 27.28 -8.21 -6.12
N CYS A 107 27.06 -7.61 -4.95
CA CYS A 107 26.82 -6.17 -4.90
C CYS A 107 28.17 -5.44 -4.87
N SER A 108 28.45 -4.66 -5.91
CA SER A 108 29.51 -3.65 -5.90
C SER A 108 29.22 -2.66 -4.78
N GLY A 109 30.03 -2.67 -3.72
CA GLY A 109 29.82 -1.94 -2.48
C GLY A 109 29.73 -0.42 -2.63
N LEU A 110 28.55 0.07 -3.01
CA LEU A 110 28.27 1.51 -3.09
C LEU A 110 27.65 2.08 -1.80
N PHE A 111 27.37 1.25 -0.80
CA PHE A 111 26.91 1.70 0.52
C PHE A 111 27.90 1.23 1.59
N GLN A 112 28.88 2.09 1.84
CA GLN A 112 29.77 1.96 2.98
C GLN A 112 29.35 3.03 4.00
N GLU A 113 28.28 2.78 4.73
CA GLU A 113 28.05 3.53 5.97
C GLU A 113 29.10 3.04 6.96
N LYS A 114 30.04 3.92 7.36
CA LYS A 114 31.03 3.57 8.37
C LYS A 114 30.27 3.32 9.68
N PRO A 115 30.45 2.16 10.35
CA PRO A 115 29.84 1.95 11.65
C PRO A 115 30.41 2.99 12.62
N HIS A 116 29.54 3.85 13.15
CA HIS A 116 29.91 4.69 14.28
C HIS A 116 30.09 3.78 15.50
N SER A 117 31.31 3.76 16.03
CA SER A 117 31.64 3.12 17.31
C SER A 117 30.82 3.78 18.42
N LEU A 118 29.76 3.11 18.87
CA LEU A 118 29.07 3.41 20.13
C LEU A 118 29.93 2.91 21.29
N GLN A 119 31.07 3.54 21.49
CA GLN A 119 31.91 3.39 22.67
C GLN A 119 32.77 4.65 22.79
N ASN A 120 32.33 5.57 23.65
CA ASN A 120 33.15 6.19 24.72
C ASN A 120 32.41 7.38 25.34
N ASN A 121 31.60 7.09 26.36
CA ASN A 121 31.38 8.00 27.48
C ASN A 121 32.57 7.88 28.43
N ILE A 122 33.70 8.53 28.14
CA ILE A 122 34.72 8.86 29.16
C ILE A 122 35.32 10.23 28.84
N ARG A 123 35.26 11.10 29.83
CA ARG A 123 35.60 12.52 29.89
C ARG A 123 37.03 12.70 30.40
N THR A 124 37.87 13.49 29.71
CA THR A 124 39.03 14.27 30.25
C THR A 124 39.65 15.06 29.06
N SER A 125 39.58 16.41 28.99
CA SER A 125 40.41 17.42 29.69
C SER A 125 41.81 17.64 29.06
N LEU A 126 42.13 18.92 28.75
CA LEU A 126 43.43 19.51 28.31
C LEU A 126 43.87 19.18 26.86
N GLU A 127 44.32 20.06 25.95
CA GLU A 127 45.03 21.34 26.05
C GLU A 127 44.77 22.32 24.86
N LYS A 128 45.22 23.56 25.12
CA LYS A 128 45.28 24.81 24.34
C LYS A 128 46.12 24.75 23.03
N LYS A 129 45.60 25.48 22.02
CA LYS A 129 46.22 26.62 21.30
C LYS A 129 47.63 26.45 20.71
N LYS A 130 47.74 26.47 19.37
CA LYS A 130 48.73 27.31 18.66
C LYS A 130 48.26 27.70 17.25
N ARG A 131 48.24 29.01 17.00
CA ARG A 131 48.00 29.69 15.71
C ARG A 131 49.35 30.00 15.06
N GLY A 132 49.35 30.00 13.72
CA GLY A 132 50.44 30.47 12.84
C GLY A 132 51.19 29.29 12.20
N SER A 133 51.46 29.21 10.91
CA SER A 133 51.31 30.13 9.76
C SER A 133 51.66 29.32 8.49
N GLY A 134 50.99 29.53 7.35
CA GLY A 134 51.42 28.94 6.08
C GLY A 134 50.39 29.05 4.96
N SER A 135 50.76 29.77 3.90
CA SER A 135 50.01 30.13 2.69
C SER A 135 49.47 28.93 1.88
N PRO A 136 48.39 29.07 1.08
CA PRO A 136 47.63 27.96 0.53
C PRO A 136 48.04 27.59 -0.91
N TRP A 137 48.31 26.30 -1.14
CA TRP A 137 48.28 25.73 -2.49
C TRP A 137 47.80 24.27 -2.47
N GLY A 138 46.85 23.96 -3.34
CA GLY A 138 46.70 22.61 -3.91
C GLY A 138 45.58 21.73 -3.34
N SER A 139 44.33 22.19 -3.35
CA SER A 139 43.18 21.31 -3.16
C SER A 139 42.99 20.42 -4.40
N LYS A 140 43.27 19.11 -4.26
CA LYS A 140 42.75 18.06 -5.16
C LYS A 140 41.25 17.94 -4.91
N GLY A 141 40.49 18.73 -5.64
CA GLY A 141 39.04 18.65 -5.73
C GLY A 141 38.61 17.67 -6.83
N SER A 142 37.88 16.64 -6.42
CA SER A 142 37.03 15.78 -7.23
C SER A 142 36.31 16.57 -8.35
N MET A 143 36.54 16.21 -9.61
CA MET A 143 35.89 16.86 -10.75
C MET A 143 34.37 16.64 -10.72
N SER A 144 33.66 17.74 -10.57
CA SER A 144 32.23 17.89 -10.77
C SER A 144 31.86 17.87 -12.26
N ASP A 145 30.58 17.55 -12.51
CA ASP A 145 29.82 17.38 -13.77
C ASP A 145 29.82 18.59 -14.74
N THR A 146 30.76 19.53 -14.58
CA THR A 146 30.93 20.73 -15.39
C THR A 146 31.85 20.53 -16.62
N GLY A 147 32.60 19.41 -16.68
CA GLY A 147 33.55 19.13 -17.77
C GLY A 147 32.96 18.47 -19.03
N GLN A 148 31.76 17.86 -18.96
CA GLN A 148 31.13 17.22 -20.13
C GLN A 148 30.46 18.23 -21.08
N GLN A 149 30.06 19.41 -20.60
CA GLN A 149 29.45 20.47 -21.41
C GLN A 149 30.44 21.17 -22.36
N GLU A 150 31.75 21.16 -22.07
CA GLU A 150 32.75 21.78 -22.96
C GLU A 150 33.12 20.91 -24.17
N LEU A 151 32.98 19.57 -24.09
CA LEU A 151 33.31 18.67 -25.19
C LEU A 151 32.20 18.56 -26.26
N GLN A 152 30.94 18.76 -25.85
CA GLN A 152 29.77 18.63 -26.72
C GLN A 152 29.33 19.98 -27.28
N GLY A 153 29.23 20.07 -28.60
CA GLY A 153 28.65 21.20 -29.32
C GLY A 153 27.32 20.83 -29.95
N THR A 154 26.48 21.83 -30.24
CA THR A 154 25.27 21.65 -31.04
C THR A 154 25.42 22.42 -32.34
N VAL A 155 25.15 21.77 -33.47
CA VAL A 155 25.06 22.41 -34.78
C VAL A 155 23.60 22.73 -35.05
N TYR A 156 23.28 24.03 -35.16
CA TYR A 156 21.97 24.54 -35.51
C TYR A 156 21.87 24.72 -37.03
N ILE A 157 20.73 24.32 -37.60
CA ILE A 157 20.42 24.46 -39.01
C ILE A 157 19.28 25.46 -39.18
N SER A 158 19.50 26.47 -40.02
CA SER A 158 18.48 27.44 -40.43
C SER A 158 18.31 27.44 -41.94
N LYS A 159 17.12 27.78 -42.44
CA LYS A 159 16.82 27.79 -43.88
C LYS A 159 16.39 29.17 -44.35
N SER A 160 16.75 29.53 -45.59
CA SER A 160 16.27 30.72 -46.29
C SER A 160 15.69 30.30 -47.63
N ARG A 161 14.51 30.82 -47.98
CA ARG A 161 13.81 30.55 -49.24
C ARG A 161 13.42 31.86 -49.92
N SER A 162 13.92 32.09 -51.13
CA SER A 162 13.48 33.19 -52.01
C SER A 162 12.49 32.66 -53.05
N LYS A 163 11.45 33.44 -53.41
CA LYS A 163 10.46 33.07 -54.44
C LYS A 163 11.17 32.56 -55.72
N GLY A 164 10.86 31.33 -56.15
CA GLY A 164 11.39 30.72 -57.38
C GLY A 164 12.78 30.06 -57.31
N ARG A 165 13.46 29.97 -56.14
CA ARG A 165 14.75 29.26 -56.00
C ARG A 165 14.68 28.16 -54.92
N ALA A 166 15.57 27.17 -55.04
CA ALA A 166 15.73 26.11 -54.03
C ALA A 166 16.15 26.69 -52.67
N ALA A 167 15.68 26.09 -51.58
CA ALA A 167 16.02 26.51 -50.22
C ALA A 167 17.53 26.38 -49.96
N ILE A 168 18.10 27.37 -49.27
CA ILE A 168 19.51 27.40 -48.88
C ILE A 168 19.56 27.14 -47.37
N TYR A 169 20.49 26.28 -46.94
CA TYR A 169 20.69 25.92 -45.53
C TYR A 169 21.96 26.56 -44.99
N ARG A 170 21.88 27.02 -43.74
CA ARG A 170 22.99 27.57 -42.97
C ARG A 170 23.24 26.69 -41.75
N PHE A 171 24.51 26.31 -41.56
CA PHE A 171 24.97 25.59 -40.36
C PHE A 171 25.69 26.58 -39.44
N SER A 172 25.39 26.55 -38.14
CA SER A 172 26.06 27.39 -37.15
C SER A 172 26.18 26.70 -35.80
N LEU A 173 27.22 27.03 -35.04
CA LEU A 173 27.37 26.61 -33.64
C LEU A 173 26.57 27.52 -32.68
N ASN A 174 26.08 28.67 -33.16
CA ASN A 174 25.27 29.60 -32.37
C ASN A 174 23.78 29.40 -32.71
N ALA A 175 22.93 29.47 -31.69
CA ALA A 175 21.48 29.35 -31.83
C ALA A 175 20.81 30.60 -32.45
N SER A 176 21.57 31.67 -32.71
CA SER A 176 21.02 32.93 -33.25
C SER A 176 20.68 32.83 -34.74
N VAL A 177 19.46 33.23 -35.10
CA VAL A 177 18.93 33.18 -36.46
C VAL A 177 18.66 34.61 -36.96
N PRO A 178 19.66 35.32 -37.51
CA PRO A 178 19.48 36.65 -38.07
C PRO A 178 18.66 36.59 -39.37
N ALA A 179 17.89 37.64 -39.66
CA ALA A 179 17.18 37.77 -40.94
C ALA A 179 18.19 37.76 -42.11
N PRO A 180 17.92 37.08 -43.24
CA PRO A 180 16.64 36.50 -43.70
C PRO A 180 16.46 34.99 -43.38
N TRP A 181 17.21 34.43 -42.43
CA TRP A 181 17.14 33.01 -42.09
C TRP A 181 15.93 32.70 -41.21
N GLN A 182 15.34 31.52 -41.38
CA GLN A 182 14.20 31.02 -40.61
C GLN A 182 14.57 29.70 -39.91
N LEU A 183 14.00 29.48 -38.73
CA LEU A 183 14.13 28.21 -38.02
C LEU A 183 13.45 27.08 -38.80
N VAL A 184 14.10 25.92 -38.78
CA VAL A 184 13.58 24.68 -39.35
C VAL A 184 12.67 24.03 -38.30
N ALA A 185 11.41 23.73 -38.64
CA ALA A 185 10.54 22.96 -37.77
C ALA A 185 10.82 21.45 -37.92
N PRO A 186 10.77 20.64 -36.85
CA PRO A 186 10.91 19.18 -36.95
C PRO A 186 9.68 18.56 -37.63
N GLY A 187 9.66 18.58 -38.96
CA GLY A 187 8.65 18.03 -39.86
C GLY A 187 9.23 17.93 -41.28
N ASP A 188 8.66 17.10 -42.16
CA ASP A 188 9.09 16.91 -43.56
C ASP A 188 10.55 16.46 -43.78
N GLY A 189 11.12 15.72 -42.82
CA GLY A 189 12.48 15.16 -42.92
C GLY A 189 13.62 16.16 -42.71
N GLU A 190 13.30 17.41 -42.31
CA GLU A 190 14.28 18.44 -41.95
C GLU A 190 14.85 18.24 -40.53
N VAL A 191 16.11 18.63 -40.30
CA VAL A 191 16.81 18.52 -39.01
C VAL A 191 17.05 19.92 -38.46
N PRO A 192 16.46 20.33 -37.33
CA PRO A 192 16.66 21.68 -36.77
C PRO A 192 18.03 21.85 -36.11
N SER A 193 18.50 20.82 -35.41
CA SER A 193 19.81 20.78 -34.78
C SER A 193 20.25 19.35 -34.49
N PHE A 194 21.55 19.16 -34.30
CA PHE A 194 22.12 17.89 -33.86
C PHE A 194 23.38 18.11 -33.01
N GLN A 195 23.60 17.24 -32.02
CA GLN A 195 24.79 17.27 -31.18
C GLN A 195 26.01 16.71 -31.92
N VAL A 196 27.19 17.24 -31.62
CA VAL A 196 28.48 16.84 -32.18
C VAL A 196 29.58 16.99 -31.13
N TYR A 197 30.71 16.31 -31.30
CA TYR A 197 31.90 16.57 -30.49
C TYR A 197 32.82 17.56 -31.19
N ARG A 198 33.37 18.52 -30.42
CA ARG A 198 34.33 19.52 -30.96
C ARG A 198 35.75 18.96 -31.06
N VAL A 199 36.04 17.92 -30.28
CA VAL A 199 37.31 17.18 -30.23
C VAL A 199 37.03 15.69 -30.45
N PRO A 200 37.99 14.89 -30.94
CA PRO A 200 37.78 13.45 -31.09
C PRO A 200 37.52 12.82 -29.71
N PHE A 201 36.41 12.11 -29.56
CA PHE A 201 35.99 11.52 -28.28
C PHE A 201 35.45 10.11 -28.48
N GLY A 202 36.06 9.12 -27.82
CA GLY A 202 35.73 7.71 -28.00
C GLY A 202 35.81 7.29 -29.47
N ASN A 203 34.72 6.71 -29.98
CA ASN A 203 34.64 6.25 -31.37
C ASN A 203 34.15 7.34 -32.37
N PHE A 204 34.01 8.60 -31.93
CA PHE A 204 33.67 9.74 -32.79
C PHE A 204 34.95 10.39 -33.32
N THR A 205 35.58 9.76 -34.31
CA THR A 205 36.90 10.16 -34.84
C THR A 205 36.83 10.77 -36.24
N ARG A 206 35.70 10.68 -36.95
CA ARG A 206 35.57 11.19 -38.31
C ARG A 206 35.32 12.70 -38.30
N LYS A 207 36.31 13.48 -38.75
CA LYS A 207 36.22 14.94 -38.85
C LYS A 207 35.38 15.37 -40.07
N LEU A 208 34.42 16.26 -39.84
CA LEU A 208 33.66 16.98 -40.87
C LEU A 208 33.89 18.47 -40.70
N THR A 209 34.05 19.16 -41.83
CA THR A 209 34.32 20.60 -41.89
C THR A 209 33.20 21.31 -42.62
N ALA A 210 32.64 22.35 -42.01
CA ALA A 210 31.69 23.26 -42.63
C ALA A 210 32.45 24.42 -43.29
N CYS A 211 32.22 24.63 -44.58
CA CYS A 211 32.81 25.72 -45.36
C CYS A 211 31.71 26.70 -45.82
N VAL A 212 32.02 27.99 -45.81
CA VAL A 212 31.12 29.07 -46.25
C VAL A 212 31.61 29.71 -47.55
N SER A 213 30.69 29.98 -48.48
CA SER A 213 31.04 30.57 -49.79
C SER A 213 31.47 32.04 -49.65
N THR A 214 32.60 32.41 -50.26
CA THR A 214 33.09 33.79 -50.39
C THR A 214 32.74 34.42 -51.74
N VAL A 215 32.35 33.62 -52.75
CA VAL A 215 32.01 34.09 -54.10
C VAL A 215 30.53 34.47 -54.17
N GLY A 216 30.26 35.78 -54.05
CA GLY A 216 28.92 36.38 -54.09
C GLY A 216 28.87 37.86 -53.69
N LEU A 217 30.01 38.57 -53.75
CA LEU A 217 30.16 39.97 -53.32
C LEU A 217 30.17 40.91 -54.54
N LEU A 218 29.06 40.98 -55.28
CA LEU A 218 28.84 42.07 -56.25
C LEU A 218 27.38 42.59 -56.29
N LYS A 219 26.46 42.08 -55.46
CA LYS A 219 25.14 42.70 -55.19
C LYS A 219 24.66 42.22 -53.81
N GLN A 220 24.35 43.16 -52.93
CA GLN A 220 24.07 43.01 -51.49
C GLN A 220 22.71 42.31 -51.19
N MET A 221 22.34 41.26 -51.93
CA MET A 221 21.02 40.61 -51.85
C MET A 221 21.03 39.07 -52.02
N SER A 222 22.20 38.41 -52.08
CA SER A 222 22.26 36.93 -52.14
C SER A 222 22.85 36.31 -50.86
N PRO A 223 22.15 35.36 -50.20
CA PRO A 223 22.63 34.75 -48.96
C PRO A 223 23.84 33.84 -49.22
N ARG A 224 24.79 33.84 -48.26
CA ARG A 224 25.95 32.92 -48.26
C ARG A 224 25.47 31.47 -48.27
N LYS A 225 26.25 30.57 -48.88
CA LYS A 225 25.95 29.14 -48.92
C LYS A 225 26.96 28.38 -48.07
N TRP A 226 26.51 27.27 -47.48
CA TRP A 226 27.35 26.37 -46.72
C TRP A 226 27.46 25.02 -47.40
N MET A 227 28.64 24.42 -47.29
CA MET A 227 28.91 23.05 -47.68
C MET A 227 29.59 22.30 -46.54
N MET A 228 29.43 20.98 -46.51
CA MET A 228 30.09 20.11 -45.55
C MET A 228 30.98 19.12 -46.30
N THR A 229 32.24 19.01 -45.88
CA THR A 229 33.24 18.15 -46.53
C THR A 229 34.14 17.49 -45.49
N THR A 230 34.68 16.33 -45.82
CA THR A 230 35.73 15.66 -45.03
C THR A 230 37.12 16.24 -45.31
N LEU A 231 37.28 17.01 -46.39
CA LEU A 231 38.53 17.67 -46.79
C LEU A 231 38.60 19.11 -46.24
N SER A 232 39.73 19.79 -46.41
CA SER A 232 39.88 21.23 -46.10
C SER A 232 39.13 22.12 -47.10
N CYS A 233 38.65 23.28 -46.65
CA CYS A 233 37.99 24.26 -47.51
C CYS A 233 38.98 24.90 -48.50
N ASP A 234 38.65 24.90 -49.79
CA ASP A 234 39.50 25.48 -50.85
C ASP A 234 39.18 26.98 -51.05
N THR A 235 40.09 27.84 -50.57
CA THR A 235 39.96 29.30 -50.70
C THR A 235 40.06 29.77 -52.15
N LYS A 236 40.79 29.05 -53.03
CA LYS A 236 40.92 29.38 -54.46
C LYS A 236 39.59 29.20 -55.20
N LYS A 237 38.74 28.28 -54.74
CA LYS A 237 37.39 28.02 -55.28
C LYS A 237 36.29 28.81 -54.57
N GLY A 238 36.65 29.77 -53.73
CA GLY A 238 35.69 30.64 -53.09
C GLY A 238 35.03 30.06 -51.83
N TRP A 239 35.73 29.22 -51.07
CA TRP A 239 35.23 28.66 -49.82
C TRP A 239 36.15 28.98 -48.65
N LYS A 240 35.60 29.54 -47.58
CA LYS A 240 36.31 29.83 -46.33
C LYS A 240 35.90 28.82 -45.25
N PHE A 241 36.86 28.43 -44.42
CA PHE A 241 36.61 27.62 -43.23
C PHE A 241 35.68 28.36 -42.24
N ASP A 242 34.68 27.67 -41.70
CA ASP A 242 33.79 28.19 -40.65
C ASP A 242 34.06 27.44 -39.33
N PHE A 243 33.75 26.14 -39.27
CA PHE A 243 34.03 25.28 -38.12
C PHE A 243 34.17 23.81 -38.52
N SER A 244 34.73 22.99 -37.63
CA SER A 244 34.80 21.53 -37.79
C SER A 244 34.32 20.79 -36.56
N PHE A 245 33.83 19.57 -36.76
CA PHE A 245 33.32 18.72 -35.70
C PHE A 245 33.55 17.23 -36.00
N TYR A 246 33.39 16.38 -34.99
CA TYR A 246 33.66 14.95 -35.08
C TYR A 246 32.37 14.12 -34.96
N VAL A 247 32.24 13.12 -35.83
CA VAL A 247 31.12 12.17 -35.90
C VAL A 247 31.63 10.73 -35.93
N ALA A 248 30.74 9.76 -35.68
CA ALA A 248 31.06 8.35 -35.81
C ALA A 248 30.79 7.87 -37.25
N SER A 249 31.64 6.96 -37.74
CA SER A 249 31.52 6.33 -39.07
C SER A 249 30.63 5.10 -39.08
N LYS A 250 30.42 4.45 -37.91
CA LYS A 250 29.59 3.26 -37.72
C LYS A 250 28.51 3.53 -36.68
N GLU A 251 27.41 2.78 -36.79
CA GLU A 251 26.32 2.81 -35.83
C GLU A 251 26.78 2.30 -34.46
N GLN A 252 26.38 3.00 -33.40
CA GLN A 252 26.76 2.71 -32.02
C GLN A 252 25.58 2.91 -31.08
N GLN A 253 25.67 2.28 -29.90
CA GLN A 253 24.78 2.50 -28.78
C GLN A 253 24.66 4.02 -28.48
N ARG A 254 23.42 4.54 -28.46
CA ARG A 254 23.09 5.97 -28.23
C ARG A 254 23.49 6.95 -29.34
N THR A 255 23.64 6.50 -30.60
CA THR A 255 23.78 7.38 -31.76
C THR A 255 22.48 7.54 -32.56
N ARG A 256 22.25 8.72 -33.13
CA ARG A 256 21.21 9.03 -34.11
C ARG A 256 21.83 9.05 -35.50
N LYS A 257 21.26 8.29 -36.42
CA LYS A 257 21.66 8.24 -37.84
C LYS A 257 21.10 9.45 -38.59
N LEU A 258 21.94 10.16 -39.32
CA LEU A 258 21.57 11.29 -40.18
C LEU A 258 22.16 11.11 -41.57
N TYR A 259 21.50 11.71 -42.56
CA TYR A 259 21.91 11.70 -43.95
C TYR A 259 22.34 13.10 -44.36
N PHE A 260 23.38 13.21 -45.20
CA PHE A 260 23.76 14.47 -45.82
C PHE A 260 23.81 14.33 -47.35
N ALA A 261 23.48 15.42 -48.04
CA ALA A 261 23.53 15.52 -49.50
C ALA A 261 24.08 16.87 -49.93
N GLN A 262 24.87 16.89 -51.00
CA GLN A 262 25.50 18.07 -51.58
C GLN A 262 25.15 18.22 -53.06
N SER A 263 24.88 19.45 -53.51
CA SER A 263 24.64 19.75 -54.93
C SER A 263 25.90 19.54 -55.78
N HIS A 264 25.78 18.91 -56.95
CA HIS A 264 26.88 18.75 -57.92
C HIS A 264 27.14 20.02 -58.76
N LYS A 265 26.19 20.97 -58.81
CA LYS A 265 26.38 22.26 -59.50
C LYS A 265 26.86 23.32 -58.50
N PRO A 266 27.85 24.17 -58.85
CA PRO A 266 28.23 25.32 -58.05
C PRO A 266 26.99 26.20 -57.81
N PRO A 267 26.75 26.64 -56.56
CA PRO A 267 27.70 26.74 -55.46
C PRO A 267 27.50 25.62 -54.40
N TYR A 268 27.55 24.36 -54.82
CA TYR A 268 27.79 23.12 -54.03
C TYR A 268 27.18 23.09 -52.62
N GLN A 269 25.94 23.57 -52.46
CA GLN A 269 25.29 23.68 -51.16
C GLN A 269 24.99 22.30 -50.56
N GLY A 270 25.18 22.16 -49.25
CA GLY A 270 24.89 20.94 -48.48
C GLY A 270 23.58 21.02 -47.70
N ARG A 271 22.95 19.86 -47.47
CA ARG A 271 21.76 19.66 -46.63
C ARG A 271 21.94 18.43 -45.75
N VAL A 272 21.38 18.46 -44.53
CA VAL A 272 21.29 17.31 -43.61
C VAL A 272 19.81 16.96 -43.39
N CYS A 273 19.46 15.68 -43.41
CA CYS A 273 18.09 15.17 -43.35
C CYS A 273 17.98 13.88 -42.52
N LEU A 274 16.76 13.57 -42.09
CA LEU A 274 16.47 12.37 -41.29
C LEU A 274 16.34 11.08 -42.11
N ALA A 275 15.84 11.18 -43.33
CA ALA A 275 15.61 10.04 -44.20
C ALA A 275 15.95 10.39 -45.67
N PRO A 276 16.37 9.40 -46.47
CA PRO A 276 16.70 9.59 -47.88
C PRO A 276 15.63 10.29 -48.75
N PRO A 277 14.32 9.97 -48.68
CA PRO A 277 13.31 10.61 -49.53
C PRO A 277 13.22 12.13 -49.32
N GLY A 278 13.58 12.62 -48.12
CA GLY A 278 13.66 14.04 -47.80
C GLY A 278 14.99 14.71 -48.16
N CYS A 279 16.01 13.97 -48.62
CA CYS A 279 17.37 14.48 -48.84
C CYS A 279 17.79 14.62 -50.32
N LEU A 280 16.83 14.55 -51.24
CA LEU A 280 17.07 14.65 -52.68
C LEU A 280 17.27 16.12 -53.11
N LEU A 281 18.52 16.51 -53.37
CA LEU A 281 18.86 17.61 -54.28
C LEU A 281 19.00 16.97 -55.67
N SER A 282 18.24 17.46 -56.66
CA SER A 282 18.02 16.88 -58.00
C SER A 282 19.17 16.02 -58.59
N SER A 283 18.81 14.80 -59.00
CA SER A 283 19.43 13.85 -59.97
C SER A 283 20.79 13.16 -59.65
N SER A 284 20.75 11.81 -59.67
CA SER A 284 21.81 10.78 -59.83
C SER A 284 22.43 10.05 -58.60
N PRO A 285 22.86 8.76 -58.77
CA PRO A 285 23.04 7.74 -57.72
C PRO A 285 24.40 7.85 -56.98
N ASP A 286 24.60 6.96 -55.99
CA ASP A 286 25.64 6.98 -54.96
C ASP A 286 27.02 7.51 -55.40
N GLY A 287 27.49 8.56 -54.73
CA GLY A 287 28.76 9.22 -54.98
C GLY A 287 29.21 10.05 -53.76
N PRO A 288 30.39 10.68 -53.79
CA PRO A 288 30.98 11.39 -52.63
C PRO A 288 30.16 12.58 -52.12
N THR A 289 29.12 12.98 -52.87
CA THR A 289 28.21 14.09 -52.57
C THR A 289 27.01 13.68 -51.71
N LYS A 290 26.86 12.40 -51.33
CA LYS A 290 25.85 11.90 -50.39
C LYS A 290 26.48 10.95 -49.38
N GLY A 291 25.99 10.93 -48.15
CA GLY A 291 26.51 9.99 -47.15
C GLY A 291 25.75 9.98 -45.83
N ILE A 292 26.20 9.09 -44.95
CA ILE A 292 25.60 8.86 -43.62
C ILE A 292 26.58 9.33 -42.56
N LEU A 293 26.06 9.95 -41.50
CA LEU A 293 26.79 10.32 -40.30
C LEU A 293 26.01 9.89 -39.04
N TYR A 294 26.73 9.41 -38.02
CA TYR A 294 26.16 9.01 -36.74
C TYR A 294 26.56 10.04 -35.68
N VAL A 295 25.55 10.68 -35.08
CA VAL A 295 25.70 11.75 -34.09
C VAL A 295 25.16 11.30 -32.73
N PRO A 296 25.58 11.88 -31.60
CA PRO A 296 24.98 11.58 -30.29
C PRO A 296 23.46 11.85 -30.26
N SER A 297 22.67 10.95 -29.67
CA SER A 297 21.21 11.10 -29.57
C SER A 297 20.79 11.68 -28.20
N GLU A 298 20.05 12.80 -28.19
CA GLU A 298 19.44 13.37 -26.98
C GLU A 298 18.12 12.67 -26.56
N LYS A 299 17.44 12.00 -27.49
CA LYS A 299 16.10 11.41 -27.28
C LYS A 299 16.10 9.91 -27.56
N ALA A 300 16.62 9.16 -26.62
CA ALA A 300 16.11 7.83 -26.32
C ALA A 300 15.71 7.86 -24.84
N PRO A 301 14.61 7.18 -24.42
CA PRO A 301 14.29 7.06 -23.01
C PRO A 301 15.55 6.58 -22.30
N LYS A 302 15.86 7.17 -21.14
CA LYS A 302 16.90 6.65 -20.25
C LYS A 302 16.47 5.24 -19.84
N ALA A 303 16.71 4.25 -20.69
CA ALA A 303 16.95 2.90 -20.23
C ALA A 303 18.12 3.08 -19.27
N LYS A 304 17.82 2.99 -17.98
CA LYS A 304 18.81 2.88 -16.93
C LYS A 304 19.61 1.63 -17.30
N LEU A 305 20.68 1.80 -18.10
CA LEU A 305 21.79 0.87 -18.00
C LEU A 305 22.19 0.98 -16.55
N SER A 306 22.00 -0.11 -15.81
CA SER A 306 22.56 -0.28 -14.49
C SER A 306 24.00 0.23 -14.53
N ALA A 307 24.37 1.12 -13.60
CA ALA A 307 25.69 1.73 -13.53
C ALA A 307 26.86 0.71 -13.43
N THR A 308 26.53 -0.59 -13.42
CA THR A 308 27.39 -1.76 -13.26
C THR A 308 27.54 -2.61 -14.51
N SER A 309 26.92 -2.30 -15.66
CA SER A 309 27.08 -3.12 -16.87
C SER A 309 28.54 -3.04 -17.39
N GLY A 310 29.32 -4.10 -17.19
CA GLY A 310 30.73 -4.17 -17.55
C GLY A 310 31.71 -3.74 -16.44
N PHE A 311 31.23 -3.48 -15.22
CA PHE A 311 32.11 -3.23 -14.07
C PHE A 311 32.72 -4.56 -13.61
N ASN A 312 34.01 -4.77 -13.88
CA ASN A 312 34.78 -5.85 -13.27
C ASN A 312 35.42 -5.30 -11.97
N PRO A 313 35.00 -5.77 -10.78
CA PRO A 313 35.51 -5.29 -9.49
C PRO A 313 36.98 -5.68 -9.24
N CYS A 314 37.55 -6.53 -10.09
CA CYS A 314 38.92 -7.00 -9.99
C CYS A 314 39.74 -6.44 -11.15
N MET A 315 40.16 -5.18 -11.00
CA MET A 315 41.14 -4.58 -11.90
C MET A 315 42.54 -4.99 -11.43
N ASN A 316 43.22 -5.77 -12.28
CA ASN A 316 44.58 -6.34 -12.15
C ASN A 316 44.78 -7.40 -11.03
N THR A 317 45.13 -8.62 -11.49
CA THR A 317 45.80 -9.74 -10.80
C THR A 317 45.42 -10.08 -9.34
N GLY A 318 44.27 -9.63 -8.85
CA GLY A 318 43.68 -10.07 -7.59
C GLY A 318 42.42 -9.30 -7.22
N CYS A 319 41.36 -10.02 -6.86
CA CYS A 319 40.19 -9.42 -6.23
C CYS A 319 40.49 -9.13 -4.74
N GLY A 320 40.21 -7.92 -4.26
CA GLY A 320 40.12 -7.67 -2.82
C GLY A 320 39.01 -8.50 -2.17
N LYS A 321 38.93 -8.52 -0.83
CA LYS A 321 37.83 -9.19 -0.13
C LYS A 321 36.48 -8.64 -0.64
N PRO A 322 35.48 -9.50 -0.91
CA PRO A 322 34.19 -9.08 -1.43
C PRO A 322 33.62 -7.92 -0.62
N ALA A 323 33.07 -6.92 -1.31
CA ALA A 323 32.33 -5.87 -0.63
C ALA A 323 31.17 -6.50 0.14
N VAL A 324 31.02 -6.04 1.38
CA VAL A 324 29.99 -6.46 2.33
C VAL A 324 28.62 -6.33 1.66
N ARG A 325 27.85 -7.43 1.62
CA ARG A 325 26.49 -7.44 1.06
C ARG A 325 25.67 -6.36 1.78
N PRO A 326 25.04 -5.40 1.07
CA PRO A 326 24.12 -4.49 1.74
C PRO A 326 23.02 -5.33 2.39
N LEU A 327 22.81 -5.15 3.70
CA LEU A 327 21.72 -5.80 4.43
C LEU A 327 20.41 -5.25 3.89
N VAL A 328 19.91 -5.86 2.82
CA VAL A 328 18.51 -5.72 2.46
C VAL A 328 17.82 -6.74 3.34
N ASP A 329 17.32 -6.29 4.50
CA ASP A 329 16.45 -7.01 5.45
C ASP A 329 15.11 -7.36 4.76
N THR A 330 15.24 -8.12 3.68
CA THR A 330 14.23 -8.47 2.67
C THR A 330 13.36 -9.59 3.18
N GLY A 331 13.95 -10.54 3.93
CA GLY A 331 13.29 -11.72 4.47
C GLY A 331 12.91 -11.57 5.95
N ALA A 332 11.85 -12.26 6.36
CA ALA A 332 11.53 -12.45 7.75
C ALA A 332 12.56 -13.39 8.41
N MET A 333 13.12 -12.99 9.56
CA MET A 333 14.02 -13.83 10.35
C MET A 333 13.22 -14.74 11.25
N VAL A 334 13.17 -16.03 10.93
CA VAL A 334 12.45 -17.06 11.70
C VAL A 334 13.41 -17.69 12.70
N PHE A 335 13.02 -17.68 13.96
CA PHE A 335 13.76 -18.28 15.06
C PHE A 335 13.13 -19.61 15.44
N VAL A 336 13.93 -20.66 15.55
CA VAL A 336 13.50 -21.95 16.10
C VAL A 336 14.12 -22.09 17.48
N VAL A 337 13.28 -22.26 18.50
CA VAL A 337 13.66 -22.16 19.92
C VAL A 337 13.39 -23.49 20.63
N PHE A 338 14.32 -23.89 21.48
CA PHE A 338 14.25 -25.10 22.32
C PHE A 338 14.61 -24.78 23.78
N GLY A 339 14.11 -25.58 24.72
CA GLY A 339 14.39 -25.44 26.15
C GLY A 339 13.44 -24.50 26.90
N ILE A 340 12.39 -24.00 26.24
CA ILE A 340 11.34 -23.17 26.84
C ILE A 340 10.00 -23.89 26.65
N ARG A 341 9.30 -24.19 27.75
CA ARG A 341 7.95 -24.78 27.70
C ARG A 341 6.85 -23.72 27.55
N GLY A 342 7.10 -22.51 28.03
CA GLY A 342 6.13 -21.43 27.95
C GLY A 342 6.51 -20.23 28.80
N VAL A 343 5.55 -19.34 28.98
CA VAL A 343 5.70 -18.13 29.79
C VAL A 343 4.60 -18.12 30.82
N ASN A 344 4.99 -18.07 32.10
CA ASN A 344 4.08 -17.89 33.20
C ASN A 344 3.71 -16.40 33.34
N ARG A 345 2.42 -16.09 33.13
CA ARG A 345 1.83 -14.74 33.22
C ARG A 345 0.96 -14.55 34.46
N THR A 346 1.01 -15.45 35.45
CA THR A 346 0.11 -15.40 36.61
C THR A 346 0.52 -14.37 37.68
N ARG A 347 1.56 -13.55 37.48
CA ARG A 347 2.22 -12.80 38.57
C ARG A 347 2.21 -11.27 38.52
N GLY A 348 1.50 -10.61 37.61
CA GLY A 348 1.45 -9.14 37.55
C GLY A 348 0.03 -8.58 37.47
N LEU A 349 -0.46 -8.05 38.59
CA LEU A 349 -1.69 -7.24 38.67
C LEU A 349 -1.36 -5.76 38.41
N ASP A 350 -0.59 -5.47 37.37
CA ASP A 350 -0.31 -4.10 36.95
C ASP A 350 -1.18 -3.75 35.74
N ASN A 351 -1.98 -2.70 35.89
CA ASN A 351 -3.03 -2.24 34.96
C ASN A 351 -2.52 -1.73 33.59
N HIS A 352 -1.33 -2.15 33.15
CA HIS A 352 -0.79 -1.85 31.83
C HIS A 352 -0.48 -3.12 31.04
N VAL A 353 -1.31 -3.35 30.02
CA VAL A 353 -1.24 -4.44 29.01
C VAL A 353 0.09 -4.49 28.24
N LEU A 354 1.00 -3.54 28.44
CA LEU A 354 2.26 -3.38 27.70
C LEU A 354 3.53 -3.58 28.57
N GLY A 355 3.43 -3.86 29.87
CA GLY A 355 4.58 -3.86 30.79
C GLY A 355 5.10 -5.21 31.27
N ASP A 356 4.22 -6.17 31.58
CA ASP A 356 4.64 -7.46 32.15
C ASP A 356 4.76 -8.53 31.06
N MET A 357 6.00 -8.85 30.68
CA MET A 357 6.29 -9.93 29.72
C MET A 357 6.17 -11.33 30.33
N GLY A 358 5.91 -11.44 31.64
CA GLY A 358 5.83 -12.70 32.37
C GLY A 358 7.20 -13.33 32.64
N SER A 359 7.20 -14.47 33.34
CA SER A 359 8.41 -15.23 33.66
C SER A 359 8.51 -16.49 32.78
N VAL A 360 9.70 -16.80 32.27
CA VAL A 360 9.91 -17.94 31.37
C VAL A 360 9.90 -19.25 32.17
N ILE A 361 9.18 -20.26 31.66
CA ILE A 361 9.20 -21.63 32.16
C ILE A 361 10.16 -22.45 31.29
N TYR A 362 11.29 -22.85 31.85
CA TYR A 362 12.29 -23.67 31.18
C TYR A 362 11.90 -25.15 31.17
N ASP A 363 12.42 -25.90 30.21
CA ASP A 363 12.30 -27.36 30.18
C ASP A 363 13.48 -27.99 30.92
N ASP A 364 13.26 -28.51 32.13
CA ASP A 364 14.33 -29.10 32.95
C ASP A 364 15.02 -30.30 32.28
N SER A 365 14.30 -30.96 31.36
CA SER A 365 14.79 -32.10 30.58
C SER A 365 15.74 -31.69 29.44
N PHE A 366 15.82 -30.41 29.11
CA PHE A 366 16.68 -29.92 28.04
C PHE A 366 18.15 -29.89 28.49
N ASP A 367 18.99 -30.57 27.71
CA ASP A 367 20.44 -30.53 27.83
C ASP A 367 21.06 -30.39 26.44
N LEU A 368 21.71 -29.24 26.21
CA LEU A 368 22.32 -28.91 24.93
C LEU A 368 23.34 -29.97 24.49
N PHE A 369 24.16 -30.50 25.40
CA PHE A 369 25.25 -31.42 25.04
C PHE A 369 24.72 -32.79 24.64
N LYS A 370 23.63 -33.25 25.27
CA LYS A 370 22.95 -34.50 24.93
C LYS A 370 22.24 -34.43 23.58
N GLU A 371 21.66 -33.27 23.27
CA GLU A 371 20.80 -33.08 22.10
C GLU A 371 21.51 -32.43 20.89
N ILE A 372 22.81 -32.10 21.01
CA ILE A 372 23.55 -31.38 19.97
C ILE A 372 23.54 -32.09 18.61
N GLY A 373 23.62 -33.43 18.59
CA GLY A 373 23.59 -34.21 17.35
C GLY A 373 22.25 -34.08 16.61
N ASN A 374 21.15 -34.13 17.36
CA ASN A 374 19.79 -33.97 16.82
C ASN A 374 19.53 -32.53 16.36
N LEU A 375 20.04 -31.54 17.10
CA LEU A 375 20.01 -30.12 16.72
C LEU A 375 20.76 -29.85 15.41
N CYS A 376 21.95 -30.44 15.24
CA CYS A 376 22.73 -30.32 14.00
C CYS A 376 22.02 -30.98 12.81
N ARG A 377 21.38 -32.14 13.01
CA ARG A 377 20.54 -32.79 12.00
C ARG A 377 19.36 -31.90 11.59
N LEU A 378 18.67 -31.32 12.56
CA LEU A 378 17.54 -30.42 12.31
C LEU A 378 17.97 -29.18 11.52
N CYS A 379 19.06 -28.55 11.96
CA CYS A 379 19.65 -27.41 11.28
C CYS A 379 19.91 -27.71 9.79
N LYS A 380 20.53 -28.87 9.48
CA LYS A 380 20.79 -29.29 8.11
C LYS A 380 19.49 -29.49 7.32
N ALA A 381 18.49 -30.12 7.92
CA ALA A 381 17.19 -30.32 7.28
C ALA A 381 16.52 -28.98 6.93
N ILE A 382 16.45 -28.05 7.89
CA ILE A 382 15.87 -26.70 7.69
C ILE A 382 16.68 -25.92 6.65
N ALA A 383 18.01 -25.92 6.74
CA ALA A 383 18.87 -25.18 5.84
C ALA A 383 18.91 -25.74 4.41
N SER A 384 18.66 -27.04 4.23
CA SER A 384 18.54 -27.66 2.91
C SER A 384 17.23 -27.32 2.19
N ASN A 385 16.23 -26.81 2.91
CA ASN A 385 14.94 -26.46 2.34
C ASN A 385 14.98 -25.06 1.71
N SER A 386 15.21 -25.02 0.40
CA SER A 386 15.27 -23.78 -0.39
C SER A 386 13.92 -23.07 -0.55
N GLU A 387 12.80 -23.73 -0.22
CA GLU A 387 11.48 -23.08 -0.27
C GLU A 387 11.24 -22.20 0.97
N LEU A 388 11.76 -22.59 2.13
CA LEU A 388 11.56 -21.90 3.40
C LEU A 388 12.70 -20.94 3.74
N VAL A 389 13.94 -21.34 3.46
CA VAL A 389 15.16 -20.64 3.88
C VAL A 389 15.97 -20.19 2.67
N LYS A 390 16.47 -18.95 2.72
CA LYS A 390 17.37 -18.44 1.67
C LYS A 390 18.75 -19.11 1.75
N PRO A 391 19.43 -19.31 0.61
CA PRO A 391 20.76 -19.91 0.60
C PRO A 391 21.76 -19.08 1.42
N GLY A 392 22.44 -19.73 2.37
CA GLY A 392 23.37 -19.09 3.30
C GLY A 392 22.71 -18.23 4.40
N GLY A 393 21.38 -18.31 4.55
CA GLY A 393 20.61 -17.63 5.58
C GLY A 393 20.43 -18.41 6.88
N ALA A 394 20.99 -19.62 6.98
CA ALA A 394 20.85 -20.49 8.15
C ALA A 394 21.93 -20.18 9.19
N GLN A 395 21.51 -19.73 10.38
CA GLN A 395 22.37 -19.40 11.52
C GLN A 395 22.03 -20.33 12.70
N CYS A 396 22.54 -21.55 12.64
CA CYS A 396 22.12 -22.60 13.57
C CYS A 396 22.81 -22.54 14.93
N LEU A 397 23.98 -21.91 15.03
CA LEU A 397 24.76 -21.82 16.26
C LEU A 397 25.24 -20.37 16.44
N PRO A 398 25.26 -19.85 17.68
CA PRO A 398 25.75 -18.50 17.95
C PRO A 398 27.21 -18.37 17.52
N SER A 399 27.48 -17.53 16.52
CA SER A 399 28.84 -17.18 16.10
C SER A 399 29.35 -16.00 16.94
N GLY A 400 30.45 -16.21 17.66
CA GLY A 400 31.04 -15.19 18.55
C GLY A 400 32.12 -15.71 19.49
N TYR A 401 32.23 -17.02 19.63
CA TYR A 401 33.34 -17.70 20.27
C TYR A 401 33.86 -18.77 19.31
N SER A 402 35.07 -19.29 19.50
CA SER A 402 35.66 -20.43 18.77
C SER A 402 34.88 -21.76 18.97
N ILE A 403 33.56 -21.69 19.14
CA ILE A 403 32.64 -22.76 19.48
C ILE A 403 32.19 -23.48 18.21
N SER A 404 32.10 -22.82 17.05
CA SER A 404 31.78 -23.50 15.78
C SER A 404 32.84 -24.55 15.40
N SER A 405 34.12 -24.26 15.63
CA SER A 405 35.22 -25.22 15.48
C SER A 405 35.22 -26.29 16.59
N PHE A 406 34.90 -25.93 17.83
CA PHE A 406 34.81 -26.87 18.95
C PHE A 406 33.62 -27.84 18.83
N LEU A 407 32.46 -27.38 18.37
CA LEU A 407 31.25 -28.19 18.20
C LEU A 407 31.33 -29.14 17.00
N GLN A 408 32.03 -28.76 15.92
CA GLN A 408 32.36 -29.68 14.82
C GLN A 408 33.21 -30.87 15.31
N MET A 409 33.94 -30.68 16.42
CA MET A 409 34.76 -31.71 17.06
C MET A 409 33.97 -32.61 18.02
N LEU A 410 32.77 -32.18 18.47
CA LEU A 410 31.97 -32.83 19.51
C LEU A 410 31.00 -33.91 18.99
N HIS A 411 30.50 -33.80 17.75
CA HIS A 411 29.57 -34.78 17.21
C HIS A 411 29.65 -34.90 15.67
N PRO A 412 29.66 -36.12 15.09
CA PRO A 412 29.81 -36.33 13.64
C PRO A 412 28.71 -35.66 12.81
N GLU A 413 27.48 -35.60 13.34
CA GLU A 413 26.34 -34.93 12.70
C GLU A 413 26.51 -33.42 12.56
N CYS A 414 27.42 -32.79 13.31
CA CYS A 414 27.70 -31.36 13.22
C CYS A 414 28.80 -31.03 12.18
N LYS A 415 29.32 -32.03 11.47
CA LYS A 415 30.27 -31.83 10.36
C LYS A 415 29.54 -31.23 9.15
N ASN A 416 30.14 -30.24 8.49
CA ASN A 416 29.57 -29.53 7.33
C ASN A 416 28.22 -28.83 7.59
N ILE A 417 28.09 -28.17 8.75
CA ILE A 417 26.95 -27.26 8.98
C ILE A 417 27.05 -26.09 7.98
N PRO A 418 25.94 -25.67 7.35
CA PRO A 418 25.93 -24.51 6.46
C PRO A 418 26.45 -23.27 7.20
N GLU A 419 27.49 -22.65 6.67
CA GLU A 419 28.01 -21.42 7.24
C GLU A 419 27.09 -20.25 6.88
N PRO A 420 26.72 -19.41 7.86
CA PRO A 420 25.90 -18.26 7.58
C PRO A 420 26.70 -17.19 6.83
N ASN A 421 26.08 -16.57 5.84
CA ASN A 421 26.66 -15.44 5.10
C ASN A 421 26.57 -14.15 5.92
N LEU A 422 27.26 -14.11 7.07
CA LEU A 422 27.34 -12.94 7.95
C LEU A 422 28.33 -11.91 7.42
N LEU A 423 28.03 -10.64 7.66
CA LEU A 423 28.97 -9.56 7.35
C LEU A 423 30.16 -9.57 8.33
N PRO A 424 31.33 -9.06 7.92
CA PRO A 424 32.47 -8.90 8.84
C PRO A 424 32.08 -8.04 10.05
N GLY A 425 32.13 -8.63 11.25
CA GLY A 425 31.76 -7.97 12.51
C GLY A 425 30.29 -8.12 12.93
N GLN A 426 29.44 -8.75 12.12
CA GLN A 426 28.06 -9.07 12.49
C GLN A 426 28.01 -10.35 13.32
N LEU A 427 27.43 -10.27 14.51
CA LEU A 427 27.17 -11.44 15.36
C LEU A 427 25.98 -12.23 14.80
N SER A 428 25.98 -13.55 15.02
CA SER A 428 24.81 -14.37 14.69
C SER A 428 23.62 -13.92 15.52
N HIS A 429 22.44 -13.94 14.91
CA HIS A 429 21.16 -13.76 15.60
C HIS A 429 20.77 -14.99 16.42
N GLY A 430 21.43 -16.14 16.21
CA GLY A 430 21.29 -17.30 17.07
C GLY A 430 21.82 -17.00 18.46
N ALA A 431 21.11 -17.44 19.49
CA ALA A 431 21.38 -17.09 20.88
C ALA A 431 21.23 -18.31 21.79
N VAL A 432 21.94 -18.29 22.91
CA VAL A 432 21.86 -19.32 23.96
C VAL A 432 21.64 -18.62 25.28
N GLY A 433 20.68 -19.10 26.06
CA GLY A 433 20.44 -18.63 27.42
C GLY A 433 21.13 -19.53 28.44
N VAL A 434 21.98 -18.93 29.27
CA VAL A 434 22.65 -19.61 30.38
C VAL A 434 22.10 -19.07 31.69
N LYS A 435 21.73 -19.97 32.60
CA LYS A 435 21.32 -19.64 33.97
C LYS A 435 22.01 -20.61 34.92
N ASP A 436 22.62 -20.09 35.98
CA ASP A 436 23.33 -20.88 37.00
C ASP A 436 24.40 -21.81 36.40
N GLY A 437 25.09 -21.34 35.34
CA GLY A 437 26.14 -22.11 34.66
C GLY A 437 25.65 -23.25 33.74
N LYS A 438 24.33 -23.50 33.66
CA LYS A 438 23.72 -24.48 32.73
C LYS A 438 23.03 -23.76 31.57
N VAL A 439 23.14 -24.32 30.37
CA VAL A 439 22.37 -23.87 29.20
C VAL A 439 20.91 -24.27 29.38
N GLN A 440 20.01 -23.29 29.43
CA GLN A 440 18.57 -23.49 29.62
C GLN A 440 17.78 -23.49 28.32
N TRP A 441 18.22 -22.72 27.32
CA TRP A 441 17.56 -22.64 26.03
C TRP A 441 18.53 -22.26 24.92
N ILE A 442 18.17 -22.63 23.68
CA ILE A 442 18.89 -22.28 22.46
C ILE A 442 17.91 -21.78 21.41
N SER A 443 18.32 -20.77 20.65
CA SER A 443 17.60 -20.23 19.50
C SER A 443 18.49 -20.27 18.27
N MET A 444 17.99 -20.93 17.22
CA MET A 444 18.56 -20.92 15.88
C MET A 444 17.83 -19.86 15.05
N ALA A 445 18.54 -19.13 14.20
CA ALA A 445 17.94 -18.09 13.35
C ALA A 445 18.06 -18.45 11.87
N PHE A 446 16.98 -18.29 11.11
CA PHE A 446 16.92 -18.61 9.69
C PHE A 446 16.35 -17.42 8.91
N GLU A 447 17.07 -16.97 7.88
CA GLU A 447 16.55 -15.97 6.95
C GLU A 447 15.54 -16.65 6.01
N SER A 448 14.26 -16.36 6.21
CA SER A 448 13.20 -16.97 5.41
C SER A 448 13.07 -16.33 4.02
N THR A 449 12.60 -17.11 3.06
CA THR A 449 12.16 -16.65 1.73
C THR A 449 10.93 -15.75 1.80
N THR A 450 10.21 -15.74 2.93
CA THR A 450 9.09 -14.83 3.19
C THR A 450 9.55 -13.38 3.25
N TYR A 451 9.10 -12.55 2.31
CA TYR A 451 9.42 -11.13 2.31
C TYR A 451 8.44 -10.30 3.14
N LYS A 452 8.95 -9.27 3.83
CA LYS A 452 8.18 -8.44 4.79
C LYS A 452 7.07 -7.57 4.16
N GLY A 453 7.01 -7.48 2.83
CA GLY A 453 6.01 -6.73 2.07
C GLY A 453 4.79 -7.54 1.61
N LYS A 454 4.75 -8.86 1.87
CA LYS A 454 3.59 -9.72 1.56
C LYS A 454 2.37 -9.28 2.37
N SER A 455 1.16 -9.51 1.86
CA SER A 455 -0.04 -9.32 2.68
C SER A 455 -0.13 -10.36 3.78
N SER A 456 -0.73 -9.99 4.90
CA SER A 456 -0.86 -10.84 6.09
C SER A 456 -1.53 -12.19 5.77
N PHE A 457 -2.43 -12.24 4.78
CA PHE A 457 -3.06 -13.49 4.32
C PHE A 457 -2.07 -14.42 3.59
N GLN A 458 -1.27 -13.88 2.68
CA GLN A 458 -0.23 -14.66 1.99
C GLN A 458 0.87 -15.08 2.96
N THR A 459 1.24 -14.21 3.89
CA THR A 459 2.27 -14.50 4.89
C THR A 459 1.81 -15.54 5.90
N TYR A 460 0.51 -15.62 6.20
CA TYR A 460 -0.05 -16.72 7.01
C TYR A 460 0.13 -18.09 6.33
N ALA A 461 0.00 -18.17 5.01
CA ALA A 461 0.29 -19.41 4.28
C ALA A 461 1.77 -19.81 4.41
N ASP A 462 2.68 -18.83 4.42
CA ASP A 462 4.10 -19.10 4.68
C ASP A 462 4.35 -19.54 6.14
N TYR A 463 3.65 -18.96 7.12
CA TYR A 463 3.68 -19.42 8.51
C TYR A 463 3.25 -20.89 8.62
N LEU A 464 2.14 -21.27 7.98
CA LEU A 464 1.64 -22.65 7.98
C LEU A 464 2.63 -23.62 7.35
N LYS A 465 3.32 -23.22 6.28
CA LYS A 465 4.39 -24.04 5.68
C LYS A 465 5.55 -24.26 6.66
N TRP A 466 6.00 -23.20 7.34
CA TRP A 466 7.03 -23.30 8.37
C TRP A 466 6.59 -24.18 9.54
N GLU A 467 5.38 -24.01 10.03
CA GLU A 467 4.83 -24.73 11.16
C GLU A 467 4.69 -26.23 10.83
N THR A 468 4.09 -26.55 9.69
CA THR A 468 3.91 -27.94 9.23
C THR A 468 5.26 -28.63 9.04
N PHE A 469 6.21 -27.96 8.40
CA PHE A 469 7.56 -28.50 8.19
C PHE A 469 8.29 -28.72 9.52
N LEU A 470 8.26 -27.74 10.42
CA LEU A 470 8.91 -27.87 11.73
C LEU A 470 8.29 -29.04 12.51
N GLN A 471 6.96 -29.09 12.62
CA GLN A 471 6.26 -30.17 13.33
C GLN A 471 6.61 -31.55 12.77
N GLN A 472 6.68 -31.71 11.44
CA GLN A 472 7.13 -32.94 10.79
C GLN A 472 8.55 -33.32 11.23
N GLN A 473 9.49 -32.37 11.28
CA GLN A 473 10.85 -32.64 11.75
C GLN A 473 10.91 -32.95 13.24
N LEU A 474 10.09 -32.28 14.06
CA LEU A 474 10.05 -32.52 15.51
C LEU A 474 9.52 -33.92 15.84
N GLN A 475 8.54 -34.43 15.08
CA GLN A 475 8.01 -35.78 15.27
C GLN A 475 9.02 -36.89 14.98
N LEU A 476 10.05 -36.64 14.16
CA LEU A 476 11.13 -37.59 13.87
C LEU A 476 12.08 -37.81 15.06
N PHE A 477 12.09 -36.93 16.06
CA PHE A 477 12.92 -37.12 17.25
C PHE A 477 12.34 -38.19 18.18
N PRO A 478 13.18 -38.87 18.99
CA PRO A 478 12.72 -39.84 19.98
C PRO A 478 11.70 -39.26 20.97
N GLU A 479 10.76 -40.06 21.47
CA GLU A 479 9.66 -39.60 22.35
C GLU A 479 10.15 -38.95 23.65
N GLY A 480 11.32 -39.36 24.15
CA GLY A 480 11.94 -38.78 25.35
C GLY A 480 12.85 -37.57 25.10
N SER A 481 12.93 -37.06 23.87
CA SER A 481 13.79 -35.89 23.55
C SER A 481 13.08 -34.58 23.89
N ALA A 482 13.78 -33.70 24.62
CA ALA A 482 13.31 -32.35 24.92
C ALA A 482 13.12 -31.49 23.66
N LEU A 483 13.71 -31.89 22.53
CA LEU A 483 13.58 -31.18 21.25
C LEU A 483 12.17 -31.22 20.68
N ARG A 484 11.34 -32.22 21.03
CA ARG A 484 9.94 -32.29 20.57
C ARG A 484 9.10 -31.08 20.97
N HIS A 485 9.48 -30.38 22.05
CA HIS A 485 8.83 -29.16 22.51
C HIS A 485 9.32 -27.88 21.81
N GLY A 486 10.12 -28.01 20.74
CA GLY A 486 10.58 -26.87 19.97
C GLY A 486 9.43 -26.11 19.29
N PHE A 487 9.60 -24.80 19.13
CA PHE A 487 8.64 -23.97 18.41
C PHE A 487 9.36 -22.92 17.56
N GLN A 488 8.69 -22.42 16.52
CA GLN A 488 9.18 -21.29 15.74
C GLN A 488 8.54 -19.97 16.16
N THR A 489 9.27 -18.87 15.98
CA THR A 489 8.79 -17.52 16.24
C THR A 489 9.48 -16.51 15.31
N CYS A 490 8.80 -15.41 14.99
CA CYS A 490 9.33 -14.31 14.21
C CYS A 490 8.62 -13.04 14.64
N GLU A 491 9.31 -11.91 14.59
CA GLU A 491 8.69 -10.60 14.78
C GLU A 491 7.57 -10.36 13.76
N HIS A 492 7.76 -10.80 12.51
CA HIS A 492 6.76 -10.65 11.46
C HIS A 492 5.52 -11.52 11.71
N TRP A 493 5.67 -12.73 12.28
CA TRP A 493 4.52 -13.57 12.68
C TRP A 493 3.63 -12.84 13.68
N LYS A 494 4.21 -12.12 14.65
CA LYS A 494 3.44 -11.34 15.64
C LYS A 494 2.56 -10.30 14.96
N GLN A 495 3.12 -9.56 14.00
CA GLN A 495 2.37 -8.57 13.23
C GLN A 495 1.22 -9.22 12.45
N ILE A 496 1.50 -10.36 11.79
CA ILE A 496 0.50 -11.11 11.03
C ILE A 496 -0.66 -11.58 11.90
N PHE A 497 -0.39 -12.16 13.07
CA PHE A 497 -1.47 -12.61 13.97
C PHE A 497 -2.32 -11.47 14.53
N MET A 498 -1.75 -10.28 14.68
CA MET A 498 -2.51 -9.08 15.03
C MET A 498 -3.33 -8.53 13.85
N GLU A 499 -2.87 -8.76 12.61
CA GLU A 499 -3.50 -8.25 11.38
C GLU A 499 -4.48 -9.25 10.73
N ILE A 500 -4.37 -10.56 11.00
CA ILE A 500 -5.16 -11.58 10.33
C ILE A 500 -6.66 -11.38 10.58
N ILE A 501 -7.36 -11.32 9.45
CA ILE A 501 -8.80 -11.17 9.29
C ILE A 501 -9.61 -12.31 9.95
N GLY A 502 -9.00 -13.46 10.27
CA GLY A 502 -9.69 -14.54 11.00
C GLY A 502 -10.37 -14.02 12.27
N ASN A 503 -9.63 -13.31 13.11
CA ASN A 503 -10.18 -12.67 14.31
C ASN A 503 -11.17 -11.55 13.98
N ALA A 504 -10.99 -10.86 12.86
CA ALA A 504 -11.89 -9.78 12.46
C ALA A 504 -13.23 -10.29 11.88
N LEU A 505 -13.24 -11.39 11.13
CA LEU A 505 -14.44 -12.10 10.66
C LEU A 505 -15.20 -12.69 11.84
N TYR A 506 -14.50 -13.32 12.79
CA TYR A 506 -15.12 -13.73 14.05
C TYR A 506 -15.70 -12.55 14.81
N GLY A 507 -14.97 -11.43 14.89
CA GLY A 507 -15.46 -10.19 15.49
C GLY A 507 -16.71 -9.63 14.82
N LEU A 508 -16.78 -9.66 13.49
CA LEU A 508 -17.95 -9.24 12.70
C LEU A 508 -19.16 -10.15 12.92
N VAL A 509 -18.96 -11.47 12.89
CA VAL A 509 -20.05 -12.44 13.15
C VAL A 509 -20.54 -12.31 14.58
N LEU A 510 -19.62 -12.20 15.55
CA LEU A 510 -19.96 -12.02 16.95
C LEU A 510 -20.71 -10.70 17.19
N SER A 511 -20.26 -9.59 16.58
CA SER A 511 -20.94 -8.30 16.71
C SER A 511 -22.34 -8.34 16.11
N LEU A 512 -22.51 -9.00 14.96
CA LEU A 512 -23.82 -9.21 14.35
C LEU A 512 -24.73 -10.05 15.25
N VAL A 513 -24.25 -11.16 15.82
CA VAL A 513 -25.04 -12.02 16.72
C VAL A 513 -25.48 -11.25 17.97
N ILE A 514 -24.57 -10.53 18.61
CA ILE A 514 -24.88 -9.71 19.78
C ILE A 514 -25.89 -8.62 19.42
N CYS A 515 -25.73 -7.97 18.27
CA CYS A 515 -26.65 -6.96 17.78
C CYS A 515 -28.06 -7.55 17.55
N VAL A 516 -28.18 -8.68 16.84
CA VAL A 516 -29.46 -9.36 16.60
C VAL A 516 -30.12 -9.77 17.92
N ALA A 517 -29.36 -10.29 18.88
CA ALA A 517 -29.85 -10.65 20.20
C ALA A 517 -30.40 -9.41 20.95
N ALA A 518 -29.65 -8.30 20.95
CA ALA A 518 -30.08 -7.06 21.58
C ALA A 518 -31.36 -6.52 20.93
N VAL A 519 -31.40 -6.41 19.59
CA VAL A 519 -32.58 -5.94 18.85
C VAL A 519 -33.78 -6.86 19.09
N ALA A 520 -33.60 -8.18 19.15
CA ALA A 520 -34.69 -9.10 19.44
C ALA A 520 -35.30 -8.87 20.84
N VAL A 521 -34.46 -8.60 21.84
CA VAL A 521 -34.91 -8.25 23.20
C VAL A 521 -35.62 -6.90 23.22
N PHE A 522 -35.10 -5.88 22.52
CA PHE A 522 -35.70 -4.55 22.48
C PHE A 522 -37.03 -4.51 21.72
N THR A 523 -37.11 -5.15 20.55
CA THR A 523 -38.30 -5.13 19.69
C THR A 523 -39.40 -6.06 20.19
N THR A 524 -39.06 -7.13 20.92
CA THR A 524 -39.98 -8.13 21.51
C THR A 524 -40.88 -8.90 20.54
N HIS A 525 -40.82 -8.62 19.23
CA HIS A 525 -41.70 -9.21 18.22
C HIS A 525 -40.97 -9.48 16.89
N ILE A 526 -41.12 -10.69 16.34
CA ILE A 526 -40.39 -11.15 15.14
C ILE A 526 -40.70 -10.29 13.89
N LEU A 527 -41.96 -9.88 13.69
CA LEU A 527 -42.34 -9.00 12.57
C LEU A 527 -41.67 -7.61 12.61
N LEU A 528 -41.23 -7.14 13.79
CA LEU A 528 -40.46 -5.91 13.93
C LEU A 528 -38.95 -6.15 13.84
N LEU A 529 -38.49 -7.34 14.25
CA LEU A 529 -37.10 -7.77 14.09
C LEU A 529 -36.74 -7.92 12.60
N LEU A 530 -37.62 -8.47 11.76
CA LEU A 530 -37.32 -8.75 10.35
C LEU A 530 -36.95 -7.49 9.54
N PRO A 531 -37.68 -6.36 9.59
CA PRO A 531 -37.27 -5.12 8.95
C PRO A 531 -35.87 -4.65 9.36
N VAL A 532 -35.53 -4.76 10.66
CA VAL A 532 -34.22 -4.37 11.18
C VAL A 532 -33.12 -5.30 10.66
N LEU A 533 -33.34 -6.61 10.63
CA LEU A 533 -32.38 -7.57 10.07
C LEU A 533 -32.13 -7.33 8.58
N LEU A 534 -33.20 -7.11 7.81
CA LEU A 534 -33.09 -6.82 6.38
C LEU A 534 -32.38 -5.49 6.12
N SER A 535 -32.62 -4.46 6.93
CA SER A 535 -31.91 -3.19 6.80
C SER A 535 -30.42 -3.34 7.12
N ILE A 536 -30.05 -4.07 8.18
CA ILE A 536 -28.64 -4.32 8.52
C ILE A 536 -27.94 -5.04 7.38
N LEU A 537 -28.52 -6.14 6.91
CA LEU A 537 -27.95 -6.93 5.82
C LEU A 537 -27.81 -6.08 4.55
N GLY A 538 -28.84 -5.32 4.19
CA GLY A 538 -28.84 -4.42 3.05
C GLY A 538 -27.76 -3.35 3.12
N VAL A 539 -27.66 -2.64 4.25
CA VAL A 539 -26.66 -1.59 4.45
C VAL A 539 -25.24 -2.16 4.39
N VAL A 540 -24.97 -3.24 5.13
CA VAL A 540 -23.63 -3.87 5.16
C VAL A 540 -23.24 -4.36 3.78
N CYS A 541 -24.11 -5.11 3.09
CA CYS A 541 -23.83 -5.61 1.75
C CYS A 541 -23.61 -4.47 0.74
N LEU A 542 -24.39 -3.39 0.82
CA LEU A 542 -24.24 -2.24 -0.07
C LEU A 542 -22.94 -1.48 0.19
N VAL A 543 -22.57 -1.23 1.45
CA VAL A 543 -21.30 -0.60 1.80
C VAL A 543 -20.13 -1.44 1.28
N VAL A 544 -20.15 -2.75 1.50
CA VAL A 544 -19.12 -3.67 1.00
C VAL A 544 -19.06 -3.67 -0.53
N THR A 545 -20.20 -3.56 -1.21
CA THR A 545 -20.25 -3.43 -2.69
C THR A 545 -19.61 -2.13 -3.17
N ILE A 546 -19.86 -1.01 -2.47
CA ILE A 546 -19.25 0.28 -2.79
C ILE A 546 -17.74 0.25 -2.56
N MET A 547 -17.27 -0.48 -1.53
CA MET A 547 -15.84 -0.74 -1.31
C MET A 547 -15.24 -1.51 -2.49
N TYR A 548 -15.92 -2.55 -2.97
CA TYR A 548 -15.50 -3.31 -4.15
C TYR A 548 -15.39 -2.43 -5.40
N TRP A 549 -16.41 -1.62 -5.70
CA TRP A 549 -16.36 -0.69 -6.85
C TRP A 549 -15.32 0.41 -6.70
N SER A 550 -14.99 0.81 -5.47
CA SER A 550 -13.91 1.75 -5.18
C SER A 550 -12.52 1.13 -5.27
N GLY A 551 -12.42 -0.17 -5.58
CA GLY A 551 -11.17 -0.92 -5.63
C GLY A 551 -10.48 -1.06 -4.28
N TRP A 552 -11.24 -1.00 -3.17
CA TRP A 552 -10.68 -1.15 -1.84
C TRP A 552 -10.51 -2.64 -1.50
N GLU A 553 -9.32 -3.01 -1.08
CA GLU A 553 -9.04 -4.37 -0.61
C GLU A 553 -9.37 -4.50 0.89
N MET A 554 -9.75 -5.71 1.32
CA MET A 554 -10.08 -5.98 2.72
C MET A 554 -8.82 -6.18 3.58
N GLY A 555 -8.48 -5.19 4.39
CA GLY A 555 -7.43 -5.25 5.41
C GLY A 555 -7.98 -5.23 6.84
N ALA A 556 -7.07 -5.15 7.83
CA ALA A 556 -7.43 -5.12 9.25
C ALA A 556 -8.27 -3.88 9.62
N VAL A 557 -7.95 -2.71 9.06
CA VAL A 557 -8.69 -1.46 9.33
C VAL A 557 -10.08 -1.54 8.74
N GLU A 558 -10.23 -2.03 7.51
CA GLU A 558 -11.52 -2.22 6.85
C GLU A 558 -12.40 -3.21 7.63
N ALA A 559 -11.81 -4.29 8.14
CA ALA A 559 -12.54 -5.29 8.92
C ALA A 559 -13.02 -4.75 10.28
N ILE A 560 -12.18 -4.01 11.02
CA ILE A 560 -12.59 -3.32 12.26
C ILE A 560 -13.64 -2.24 11.96
N SER A 561 -13.48 -1.51 10.86
CA SER A 561 -14.46 -0.51 10.45
C SER A 561 -15.82 -1.16 10.20
N LEU A 562 -15.85 -2.26 9.44
CA LEU A 562 -17.09 -3.00 9.14
C LEU A 562 -17.77 -3.56 10.40
N SER A 563 -17.03 -4.04 11.40
CA SER A 563 -17.64 -4.52 12.65
C SER A 563 -18.31 -3.38 13.45
N ILE A 564 -17.72 -2.18 13.45
CA ILE A 564 -18.31 -0.97 14.03
C ILE A 564 -19.51 -0.51 13.19
N LEU A 565 -19.43 -0.62 11.85
CA LEU A 565 -20.53 -0.25 10.96
C LEU A 565 -21.79 -1.07 11.21
N VAL A 566 -21.65 -2.38 11.49
CA VAL A 566 -22.81 -3.22 11.84
C VAL A 566 -23.59 -2.60 13.00
N GLY A 567 -22.91 -2.20 14.07
CA GLY A 567 -23.55 -1.54 15.21
C GLY A 567 -24.22 -0.22 14.84
N SER A 568 -23.48 0.70 14.24
CA SER A 568 -24.01 2.04 13.88
C SER A 568 -25.09 2.03 12.78
N SER A 569 -25.16 0.98 11.96
CA SER A 569 -26.21 0.83 10.93
C SER A 569 -27.60 0.56 11.50
N VAL A 570 -27.65 0.05 12.74
CA VAL A 570 -28.88 -0.41 13.41
C VAL A 570 -29.60 0.75 14.09
N ASP A 571 -28.84 1.76 14.54
CA ASP A 571 -29.31 2.86 15.40
C ASP A 571 -30.56 3.52 14.81
N TYR A 572 -30.49 3.93 13.54
CA TYR A 572 -31.61 4.60 12.87
C TYR A 572 -32.84 3.70 12.75
N CYS A 573 -32.67 2.42 12.38
CA CYS A 573 -33.79 1.51 12.20
C CYS A 573 -34.46 1.17 13.53
N VAL A 574 -33.69 1.00 14.61
CA VAL A 574 -34.24 0.77 15.95
C VAL A 574 -34.99 2.00 16.46
N HIS A 575 -34.47 3.22 16.25
CA HIS A 575 -35.20 4.44 16.60
C HIS A 575 -36.52 4.59 15.83
N LEU A 576 -36.55 4.18 14.56
CA LEU A 576 -37.78 4.14 13.77
C LEU A 576 -38.78 3.10 14.32
N VAL A 577 -38.31 1.91 14.69
CA VAL A 577 -39.15 0.86 15.28
C VAL A 577 -39.68 1.27 16.65
N GLU A 578 -38.89 1.95 17.47
CA GLU A 578 -39.34 2.50 18.75
C GLU A 578 -40.42 3.57 18.52
N GLY A 579 -40.22 4.48 17.57
CA GLY A 579 -41.26 5.44 17.16
C GLY A 579 -42.54 4.74 16.69
N TYR A 580 -42.43 3.61 15.99
CA TYR A 580 -43.57 2.80 15.56
C TYR A 580 -44.31 2.13 16.72
N LEU A 581 -43.57 1.68 17.74
CA LEU A 581 -44.14 1.12 18.96
C LEU A 581 -44.88 2.19 19.76
N LEU A 582 -44.28 3.37 19.95
CA LEU A 582 -44.89 4.52 20.64
C LEU A 582 -46.13 5.04 19.92
N ALA A 583 -46.10 5.11 18.58
CA ALA A 583 -47.28 5.46 17.78
C ALA A 583 -48.45 4.50 17.99
N GLY A 584 -48.18 3.24 18.37
CA GLY A 584 -49.21 2.25 18.66
C GLY A 584 -50.00 2.52 19.95
N GLU A 585 -49.42 3.26 20.91
CA GLU A 585 -50.10 3.60 22.17
C GLU A 585 -51.18 4.68 21.96
N ASN A 586 -50.99 5.54 20.94
CA ASN A 586 -51.88 6.65 20.62
C ASN A 586 -52.79 6.38 19.41
N LEU A 587 -53.04 5.10 19.07
CA LEU A 587 -53.77 4.73 17.86
C LEU A 587 -55.24 5.22 17.89
N PRO A 588 -55.69 6.03 16.90
CA PRO A 588 -57.08 6.47 16.82
C PRO A 588 -58.04 5.30 16.58
N LEU A 589 -59.14 5.24 17.34
CA LEU A 589 -60.14 4.16 17.28
C LEU A 589 -60.73 3.95 15.87
N HIS A 590 -60.86 5.01 15.07
CA HIS A 590 -61.36 4.93 13.69
C HIS A 590 -60.39 4.25 12.71
N GLN A 591 -59.07 4.29 12.97
CA GLN A 591 -58.06 3.63 12.13
C GLN A 591 -57.76 2.20 12.56
N ALA A 592 -58.28 1.76 13.72
CA ALA A 592 -58.11 0.40 14.24
C ALA A 592 -58.90 -0.68 13.47
N GLN A 593 -59.87 -0.29 12.64
CA GLN A 593 -60.73 -1.20 11.88
C GLN A 593 -60.04 -1.86 10.67
N ASP A 594 -59.08 -1.18 10.02
CA ASP A 594 -58.30 -1.75 8.92
C ASP A 594 -56.83 -1.95 9.35
N PRO A 595 -56.34 -3.21 9.43
CA PRO A 595 -54.96 -3.50 9.75
C PRO A 595 -53.95 -2.83 8.81
N ALA A 596 -54.28 -2.65 7.53
CA ALA A 596 -53.37 -2.04 6.56
C ALA A 596 -53.26 -0.52 6.73
N ALA A 597 -54.40 0.16 6.96
CA ALA A 597 -54.42 1.58 7.30
C ALA A 597 -53.74 1.86 8.65
N CYS A 598 -53.94 0.99 9.64
CA CYS A 598 -53.31 1.08 10.95
C CYS A 598 -51.76 1.04 10.84
N ARG A 599 -51.20 0.07 10.11
CA ARG A 599 -49.74 0.00 9.91
C ARG A 599 -49.18 1.24 9.24
N GLN A 600 -49.86 1.74 8.21
CA GLN A 600 -49.43 2.93 7.46
C GLN A 600 -49.42 4.17 8.34
N TRP A 601 -50.49 4.37 9.13
CA TRP A 601 -50.58 5.50 10.04
C TRP A 601 -49.51 5.44 11.12
N ARG A 602 -49.30 4.27 11.74
CA ARG A 602 -48.23 4.08 12.73
C ARG A 602 -46.84 4.37 12.16
N THR A 603 -46.56 3.94 10.93
CA THR A 603 -45.29 4.26 10.25
C THR A 603 -45.16 5.76 9.99
N LEU A 604 -46.22 6.43 9.55
CA LEU A 604 -46.20 7.87 9.29
C LEU A 604 -45.93 8.66 10.57
N GLU A 605 -46.64 8.32 11.66
CA GLU A 605 -46.49 8.98 12.96
C GLU A 605 -45.12 8.71 13.59
N ALA A 606 -44.57 7.50 13.40
CA ALA A 606 -43.21 7.17 13.84
C ALA A 606 -42.15 8.09 13.20
N VAL A 607 -42.26 8.36 11.89
CA VAL A 607 -41.29 9.25 11.22
C VAL A 607 -41.57 10.70 11.54
N ARG A 608 -42.83 11.09 11.72
CA ARG A 608 -43.20 12.46 12.14
C ARG A 608 -42.60 12.82 13.51
N SER A 609 -42.62 11.87 14.46
CA SER A 609 -42.10 12.08 15.81
C SER A 609 -40.57 11.94 15.91
N VAL A 610 -39.96 10.93 15.28
CA VAL A 610 -38.54 10.60 15.48
C VAL A 610 -37.64 10.98 14.27
N GLY A 611 -38.22 11.19 13.08
CA GLY A 611 -37.47 11.37 11.83
C GLY A 611 -36.56 12.60 11.79
N VAL A 612 -36.99 13.73 12.35
CA VAL A 612 -36.16 14.96 12.42
C VAL A 612 -34.90 14.71 13.26
N ALA A 613 -35.04 14.00 14.38
CA ALA A 613 -33.91 13.66 15.24
C ALA A 613 -32.93 12.72 14.53
N MET A 614 -33.44 11.75 13.76
CA MET A 614 -32.61 10.81 13.00
C MET A 614 -31.80 11.52 11.90
N VAL A 615 -32.43 12.38 11.10
CA VAL A 615 -31.74 13.12 10.03
C VAL A 615 -30.73 14.10 10.61
N SER A 616 -31.07 14.77 11.71
CA SER A 616 -30.14 15.67 12.41
C SER A 616 -28.92 14.90 12.93
N SER A 617 -29.12 13.74 13.56
CA SER A 617 -28.04 12.87 14.04
C SER A 617 -27.14 12.37 12.88
N ALA A 618 -27.74 11.93 11.77
CA ALA A 618 -27.00 11.52 10.58
C ALA A 618 -26.16 12.66 10.00
N LEU A 619 -26.72 13.87 9.92
CA LEU A 619 -26.02 15.05 9.43
C LEU A 619 -24.82 15.40 10.33
N THR A 620 -25.00 15.40 11.64
CA THR A 620 -23.89 15.68 12.58
C THR A 620 -22.77 14.65 12.47
N THR A 621 -23.11 13.37 12.30
CA THR A 621 -22.12 12.29 12.12
C THR A 621 -21.35 12.47 10.81
N VAL A 622 -22.03 12.76 9.70
CA VAL A 622 -21.36 13.04 8.41
C VAL A 622 -20.45 14.26 8.54
N ILE A 623 -20.91 15.36 9.13
CA ILE A 623 -20.09 16.56 9.34
C ILE A 623 -18.86 16.26 10.21
N ALA A 624 -19.02 15.48 11.29
CA ALA A 624 -17.93 15.07 12.16
C ALA A 624 -16.86 14.21 11.45
N THR A 625 -17.23 13.47 10.40
CA THR A 625 -16.27 12.70 9.59
C THR A 625 -15.50 13.53 8.56
N VAL A 626 -15.94 14.75 8.22
CA VAL A 626 -15.28 15.58 7.20
C VAL A 626 -13.81 15.90 7.56
N PRO A 627 -13.46 16.31 8.80
CA PRO A 627 -12.07 16.48 9.20
C PRO A 627 -11.21 15.22 9.02
N LEU A 628 -11.80 14.02 9.24
CA LEU A 628 -11.08 12.75 9.09
C LEU A 628 -10.67 12.49 7.64
N PHE A 629 -11.43 12.96 6.65
CA PHE A 629 -11.07 12.80 5.24
C PHE A 629 -9.72 13.47 4.92
N PHE A 630 -9.41 14.54 5.65
CA PHE A 630 -8.18 15.31 5.48
C PHE A 630 -6.99 14.78 6.30
N CYS A 631 -7.18 13.70 7.08
CA CYS A 631 -6.09 13.11 7.85
C CYS A 631 -4.97 12.55 6.95
N ILE A 632 -3.73 12.76 7.39
CA ILE A 632 -2.51 12.20 6.78
C ILE A 632 -2.41 10.70 7.12
N ILE A 633 -2.84 10.31 8.32
CA ILE A 633 -2.88 8.93 8.78
C ILE A 633 -4.00 8.21 8.03
N ALA A 634 -3.63 7.28 7.15
CA ALA A 634 -4.52 6.63 6.21
C ALA A 634 -5.63 5.77 6.89
N PRO A 635 -5.36 5.05 8.00
CA PRO A 635 -6.41 4.35 8.73
C PRO A 635 -7.58 5.26 9.16
N PHE A 636 -7.28 6.45 9.69
CA PHE A 636 -8.32 7.40 10.12
C PHE A 636 -9.09 7.99 8.95
N ALA A 637 -8.41 8.31 7.85
CA ALA A 637 -9.05 8.82 6.65
C ALA A 637 -9.97 7.77 5.99
N LYS A 638 -9.55 6.50 5.95
CA LYS A 638 -10.38 5.40 5.47
C LYS A 638 -11.58 5.15 6.38
N PHE A 639 -11.34 5.05 7.70
CA PHE A 639 -12.41 4.89 8.69
C PHE A 639 -13.47 6.00 8.56
N GLY A 640 -13.04 7.27 8.48
CA GLY A 640 -13.95 8.39 8.30
C GLY A 640 -14.84 8.25 7.06
N LYS A 641 -14.25 7.90 5.90
CA LYS A 641 -15.00 7.70 4.64
C LYS A 641 -16.01 6.56 4.77
N ILE A 642 -15.61 5.46 5.39
CA ILE A 642 -16.45 4.28 5.61
C ILE A 642 -17.65 4.65 6.52
N VAL A 643 -17.41 5.38 7.61
CA VAL A 643 -18.46 5.84 8.54
C VAL A 643 -19.43 6.82 7.87
N ALA A 644 -18.92 7.78 7.09
CA ALA A 644 -19.76 8.74 6.36
C ALA A 644 -20.68 8.03 5.36
N LEU A 645 -20.11 7.08 4.61
CA LEU A 645 -20.85 6.27 3.65
C LEU A 645 -21.92 5.42 4.35
N ASN A 646 -21.56 4.71 5.41
CA ASN A 646 -22.49 3.89 6.17
C ASN A 646 -23.63 4.73 6.73
N THR A 647 -23.33 5.90 7.29
CA THR A 647 -24.34 6.80 7.86
C THR A 647 -25.33 7.26 6.80
N GLY A 648 -24.82 7.72 5.63
CA GLY A 648 -25.67 8.15 4.53
C GLY A 648 -26.54 7.04 3.95
N VAL A 649 -25.98 5.84 3.80
CA VAL A 649 -26.74 4.66 3.33
C VAL A 649 -27.76 4.22 4.38
N SER A 650 -27.40 4.19 5.66
CA SER A 650 -28.26 3.74 6.76
C SER A 650 -29.49 4.64 6.93
N ILE A 651 -29.32 5.97 6.90
CA ILE A 651 -30.47 6.88 7.02
C ILE A 651 -31.38 6.77 5.79
N LEU A 652 -30.81 6.65 4.58
CA LEU A 652 -31.58 6.48 3.36
C LEU A 652 -32.40 5.18 3.39
N TYR A 653 -31.76 4.05 3.74
CA TYR A 653 -32.42 2.75 3.90
C TYR A 653 -33.48 2.76 4.98
N THR A 654 -33.24 3.47 6.08
CA THR A 654 -34.21 3.54 7.17
C THR A 654 -35.46 4.31 6.73
N LEU A 655 -35.29 5.49 6.15
CA LEU A 655 -36.41 6.33 5.74
C LEU A 655 -37.19 5.77 4.52
N THR A 656 -36.58 4.91 3.68
CA THR A 656 -37.25 4.30 2.51
C THR A 656 -37.65 2.84 2.72
N VAL A 657 -36.67 1.98 2.93
CA VAL A 657 -36.85 0.53 2.95
C VAL A 657 -37.50 0.13 4.27
N SER A 658 -37.00 0.64 5.40
CA SER A 658 -37.54 0.26 6.71
C SER A 658 -38.96 0.80 6.93
N THR A 659 -39.26 2.02 6.46
CA THR A 659 -40.64 2.56 6.47
C THR A 659 -41.59 1.74 5.59
N ALA A 660 -41.17 1.35 4.38
CA ALA A 660 -41.96 0.49 3.50
C ALA A 660 -42.16 -0.92 4.09
N LEU A 661 -41.14 -1.52 4.70
CA LEU A 661 -41.24 -2.82 5.36
C LEU A 661 -42.16 -2.77 6.58
N LEU A 662 -42.09 -1.71 7.39
CA LEU A 662 -42.98 -1.51 8.54
C LEU A 662 -44.44 -1.30 8.12
N SER A 663 -44.69 -0.58 7.01
CA SER A 663 -46.06 -0.39 6.52
C SER A 663 -46.70 -1.67 5.97
N VAL A 664 -45.90 -2.59 5.43
CA VAL A 664 -46.36 -3.87 4.90
C VAL A 664 -46.45 -4.94 5.99
N MET A 665 -45.42 -5.08 6.82
CA MET A 665 -45.20 -6.24 7.70
C MET A 665 -45.33 -5.92 9.20
N GLY A 666 -45.34 -4.65 9.59
CA GLY A 666 -45.40 -4.25 11.01
C GLY A 666 -46.67 -4.75 11.72
N PRO A 667 -46.63 -5.05 13.02
CA PRO A 667 -47.82 -5.47 13.73
C PRO A 667 -48.77 -4.27 13.95
N GLY A 668 -50.03 -4.39 13.52
CA GLY A 668 -51.01 -3.31 13.60
C GLY A 668 -51.42 -2.95 15.05
N THR A 669 -51.75 -3.94 15.86
CA THR A 669 -52.34 -3.74 17.22
C THR A 669 -51.41 -4.13 18.37
N PHE A 670 -50.16 -4.50 18.08
CA PHE A 670 -49.22 -4.92 19.12
C PHE A 670 -48.76 -3.73 19.96
N THR A 671 -48.81 -3.91 21.28
CA THR A 671 -48.26 -3.01 22.30
C THR A 671 -47.26 -3.75 23.17
N ARG A 672 -46.21 -3.05 23.59
CA ARG A 672 -45.09 -3.65 24.33
C ARG A 672 -45.49 -3.88 25.79
N SER A 673 -45.42 -5.13 26.25
CA SER A 673 -45.67 -5.50 27.65
C SER A 673 -44.43 -6.11 28.32
N ARG A 674 -44.36 -6.02 29.66
CA ARG A 674 -43.25 -6.63 30.45
C ARG A 674 -43.14 -8.13 30.22
N THR A 675 -44.26 -8.82 30.00
CA THR A 675 -44.29 -10.26 29.70
C THR A 675 -43.78 -10.58 28.30
N SER A 676 -44.00 -9.70 27.31
CA SER A 676 -43.42 -9.84 25.97
C SER A 676 -41.89 -9.73 25.99
N CYS A 677 -41.36 -8.76 26.77
CA CYS A 677 -39.92 -8.61 26.96
C CYS A 677 -39.30 -9.86 27.60
N LEU A 678 -39.91 -10.40 28.66
CA LEU A 678 -39.43 -11.62 29.33
C LEU A 678 -39.42 -12.83 28.38
N LYS A 679 -40.45 -12.98 27.53
CA LYS A 679 -40.51 -14.02 26.49
C LYS A 679 -39.39 -13.87 25.46
N ALA A 680 -39.10 -12.64 25.04
CA ALA A 680 -38.01 -12.36 24.10
C ALA A 680 -36.63 -12.68 24.70
N VAL A 681 -36.39 -12.29 25.96
CA VAL A 681 -35.15 -12.64 26.70
C VAL A 681 -34.99 -14.15 26.82
N LEU A 682 -36.06 -14.86 27.22
CA LEU A 682 -36.02 -16.31 27.31
C LEU A 682 -35.76 -16.96 25.94
N GLY A 683 -36.38 -16.45 24.87
CA GLY A 683 -36.14 -16.90 23.51
C GLY A 683 -34.68 -16.74 23.06
N VAL A 684 -34.06 -15.60 23.36
CA VAL A 684 -32.65 -15.35 23.05
C VAL A 684 -31.73 -16.26 23.87
N LEU A 685 -32.01 -16.46 25.16
CA LEU A 685 -31.24 -17.39 26.00
C LEU A 685 -31.35 -18.84 25.50
N LEU A 686 -32.55 -19.28 25.11
CA LEU A 686 -32.76 -20.60 24.53
C LEU A 686 -32.02 -20.77 23.20
N ALA A 687 -32.05 -19.75 22.33
CA ALA A 687 -31.30 -19.77 21.07
C ALA A 687 -29.78 -19.83 21.30
N ALA A 688 -29.27 -19.10 22.31
CA ALA A 688 -27.86 -19.15 22.70
C ALA A 688 -27.47 -20.51 23.25
N LEU A 689 -28.29 -21.10 24.13
CA LEU A 689 -28.10 -22.46 24.65
C LEU A 689 -28.14 -23.51 23.53
N LEU A 690 -29.09 -23.40 22.60
CA LEU A 690 -29.19 -24.30 21.46
C LEU A 690 -27.98 -24.17 20.54
N GLY A 691 -27.51 -22.95 20.28
CA GLY A 691 -26.28 -22.69 19.53
C GLY A 691 -25.05 -23.28 20.22
N LEU A 692 -24.94 -23.18 21.55
CA LEU A 692 -23.88 -23.81 22.33
C LEU A 692 -23.95 -25.34 22.24
N CYS A 693 -25.14 -25.93 22.37
CA CYS A 693 -25.36 -27.36 22.25
C CYS A 693 -24.99 -27.88 20.85
N VAL A 694 -25.37 -27.16 19.79
CA VAL A 694 -24.97 -27.48 18.40
C VAL A 694 -23.46 -27.39 18.24
N CYS A 695 -22.83 -26.34 18.79
CA CYS A 695 -21.37 -26.20 18.78
C CYS A 695 -20.69 -27.39 19.47
N LEU A 696 -21.15 -27.77 20.68
CA LEU A 696 -20.63 -28.93 21.41
C LEU A 696 -20.87 -30.26 20.69
N ALA A 697 -21.99 -30.41 19.98
CA ALA A 697 -22.29 -31.59 19.17
C ALA A 697 -21.38 -31.69 17.93
N LEU A 698 -21.10 -30.56 17.27
CA LEU A 698 -20.15 -30.48 16.16
C LEU A 698 -18.73 -30.82 16.61
N LEU A 699 -18.32 -30.32 17.78
CA LEU A 699 -17.03 -30.66 18.40
C LEU A 699 -16.91 -32.15 18.72
N LYS A 700 -17.97 -32.75 19.30
CA LYS A 700 -18.00 -34.21 19.52
C LYS A 700 -17.98 -35.04 18.24
N SER A 701 -18.43 -34.48 17.12
CA SER A 701 -18.46 -35.15 15.82
C SER A 701 -17.13 -35.07 15.06
N GLY A 702 -16.07 -34.54 15.67
CA GLY A 702 -14.74 -34.41 15.06
C GLY A 702 -14.63 -33.30 14.02
N PHE A 703 -15.61 -32.38 13.97
CA PHE A 703 -15.57 -31.23 13.09
C PHE A 703 -14.66 -30.16 13.71
N GLN A 704 -13.48 -29.94 13.12
CA GLN A 704 -12.53 -28.95 13.62
C GLN A 704 -13.10 -27.54 13.46
N ILE A 705 -13.50 -26.92 14.58
CA ILE A 705 -13.91 -25.52 14.59
C ILE A 705 -12.63 -24.69 14.81
N PRO A 706 -12.22 -23.85 13.85
CA PRO A 706 -11.04 -23.02 14.04
C PRO A 706 -11.33 -21.96 15.12
N LEU A 707 -10.68 -22.03 16.28
CA LEU A 707 -10.79 -21.00 17.31
C LEU A 707 -9.99 -19.74 16.94
N PRO A 708 -10.33 -18.58 17.54
CA PRO A 708 -9.58 -17.32 17.39
C PRO A 708 -8.09 -17.43 17.74
N ASN A 709 -7.70 -18.44 18.54
CA ASN A 709 -6.31 -18.67 18.95
C ASN A 709 -5.52 -19.54 17.97
N GLY A 710 -6.06 -19.85 16.77
CA GLY A 710 -5.39 -20.71 15.79
C GLY A 710 -5.33 -22.19 16.18
N THR A 711 -5.97 -22.56 17.29
CA THR A 711 -6.21 -23.96 17.68
C THR A 711 -7.52 -24.41 17.05
N ALA A 712 -7.54 -25.59 16.44
CA ALA A 712 -8.79 -26.29 16.15
C ALA A 712 -9.23 -27.00 17.42
N LEU A 713 -10.50 -26.85 17.82
CA LEU A 713 -11.14 -27.71 18.82
C LEU A 713 -11.79 -28.91 18.13
#